data_AF-A0A150PSH5-F1
#
_entry.id   AF-A0A150PSH5-F1
#
_cell.length_a   1.000
_cell.length_b   1.000
_cell.length_c   1.000
_cell.angle_alpha   90.00
_cell.angle_beta   90.00
_cell.angle_gamma   90.00
#
_symmetry.space_group_name_H-M   'P 1'
#
loop_
_entity.id
_entity.type
_entity.pdbx_description
1 polymer ?
#
loop_
_entity_poly.entity_id
_entity_poly.type
_entity_poly.pdbx_seq_one_letter_code
_entity_poly.pdbx_strand_id
1 'polypeptide(L)'
;MRRSFRPLLYCLLLSVPVGCTAASNDKAPQPQPPVDNVPAIEDTDEDGISDADEGRDEEIDTDSDGVPDFEDADSDGDGLPDKLEGAIPAGQTALPDSDGDGVPDFRDEDSDGNGIPDEEDGDGDRDDDGTADYADLDDDADGLFDRDELGPDPLDPVNTDDDRWPDFRDTDSDDDGILDRFEREIDADSDRIPAFRDLDSDGDCRPDAAERGEGEITKPPIDSDVDGAGDFLDLDSDNDGLLDKLEDVNCDGVLDPLESSTASEDTDEDGVSDLIEVSAGTNPNDDLDNPQANGDFVFIVPYRDDPSPAQDTLDFSTNISQADVVFAMDTTGSMSGSIRNLQGALQDMIDVLAEEIPSIGIGVTHYKDFPTDPYGGSADQPFYLEHRVMSVLTPEGRESVQEAVDELSASGGSDEPESGWEALFQIASGRGTDEGRSSVPAFDPATAPPGEIPPGESVGTIGGVGFRTGSLPIVVMITDVPSHNGTIPGYGYSRIESPNYQQALSAVTGLGGRLIGMVATSDGSEAKADLTAGALATGSVVPPTAWGPEGMRPPSCAVGQCCTGENGRGVATGNGKCPLVFQTSSSGTGLNLAVVQAIKVLTTYVTLDISAAAADDETDTVDAVSAFIDRVIANNLAPEPCTSGLRVVDKNLDSVADTFANVFPGPTVCFDVLPKINVSVPPTTEPQVFTANIVVTGDGVTTLSTRKIFFLVPPEIPELPID
;
A
#
# COMPACT_ATOMS: atom_id res chain seq x y z
N MET A 1 38.19 6.86 12.12
CA MET A 1 39.43 6.88 11.30
C MET A 1 39.29 7.99 10.26
N ARG A 2 40.39 8.64 9.88
CA ARG A 2 40.46 9.84 9.03
C ARG A 2 39.76 9.67 7.67
N ARG A 3 39.04 10.69 7.17
CA ARG A 3 39.51 11.69 6.18
C ARG A 3 38.37 12.60 5.70
N SER A 4 38.69 13.88 5.62
CA SER A 4 37.94 14.98 5.00
C SER A 4 38.19 15.01 3.49
N PHE A 5 37.20 15.40 2.70
CA PHE A 5 37.36 15.87 1.32
C PHE A 5 36.41 17.05 1.02
N ARG A 6 36.97 18.07 0.37
CA ARG A 6 36.33 19.24 -0.25
C ARG A 6 36.20 18.98 -1.77
N PRO A 7 35.27 19.62 -2.51
CA PRO A 7 35.25 19.53 -3.96
C PRO A 7 36.19 20.54 -4.63
N LEU A 8 36.62 20.19 -5.86
CA LEU A 8 37.56 20.87 -6.74
C LEU A 8 36.84 21.85 -7.67
N LEU A 9 37.45 23.03 -7.85
CA LEU A 9 37.20 23.96 -8.96
C LEU A 9 38.29 23.74 -10.03
N TYR A 10 37.91 23.50 -11.28
CA TYR A 10 38.85 23.39 -12.41
C TYR A 10 38.71 24.61 -13.32
N CYS A 11 39.76 25.41 -13.37
CA CYS A 11 39.91 26.59 -14.23
C CYS A 11 41.03 26.29 -15.23
N LEU A 12 40.75 26.37 -16.54
CA LEU A 12 41.71 26.10 -17.61
C LEU A 12 42.19 27.42 -18.23
N LEU A 13 43.42 27.81 -17.90
CA LEU A 13 44.17 28.89 -18.58
C LEU A 13 45.26 28.28 -19.46
N LEU A 14 45.33 28.71 -20.71
CA LEU A 14 46.43 28.44 -21.64
C LEU A 14 46.97 29.77 -22.16
N SER A 15 48.21 30.09 -21.77
CA SER A 15 48.98 31.22 -22.27
C SER A 15 50.42 30.78 -22.52
N VAL A 16 51.01 31.16 -23.67
CA VAL A 16 52.46 31.19 -23.90
C VAL A 16 52.81 32.49 -24.67
N PRO A 17 53.96 33.14 -24.38
CA PRO A 17 54.16 34.58 -24.64
C PRO A 17 55.18 34.86 -25.75
N VAL A 18 55.18 36.11 -26.26
CA VAL A 18 56.38 36.73 -26.86
C VAL A 18 56.47 38.17 -26.37
N GLY A 19 57.57 38.48 -25.69
CA GLY A 19 57.85 39.80 -25.14
C GLY A 19 58.44 40.77 -26.16
N CYS A 20 58.51 42.04 -25.77
CA CYS A 20 59.40 42.99 -26.39
C CYS A 20 59.92 44.00 -25.36
N THR A 21 61.24 44.22 -25.41
CA THR A 21 62.05 45.02 -24.49
C THR A 21 61.95 46.51 -24.77
N ALA A 22 62.00 47.31 -23.70
CA ALA A 22 62.13 48.76 -23.71
C ALA A 22 63.46 49.27 -24.29
N ALA A 23 63.45 50.45 -24.94
CA ALA A 23 64.08 51.67 -24.42
C ALA A 23 64.08 52.86 -25.42
N SER A 24 63.53 53.99 -24.95
CA SER A 24 64.15 55.34 -24.89
C SER A 24 64.22 56.28 -26.12
N ASN A 25 63.63 57.47 -25.88
CA ASN A 25 63.90 58.83 -26.41
C ASN A 25 63.48 59.06 -27.89
N ASP A 26 62.60 60.00 -28.24
CA ASP A 26 62.71 61.45 -28.03
C ASP A 26 61.43 62.15 -28.53
N LYS A 27 61.01 63.21 -27.81
CA LYS A 27 60.42 64.48 -28.29
C LYS A 27 59.16 64.46 -29.18
N ALA A 28 58.09 65.05 -28.62
CA ALA A 28 56.79 65.32 -29.24
C ALA A 28 56.85 66.14 -30.56
N PRO A 29 56.03 65.79 -31.58
CA PRO A 29 55.62 66.71 -32.65
C PRO A 29 54.31 67.44 -32.31
N GLN A 30 54.24 68.68 -32.78
CA GLN A 30 53.14 69.65 -32.65
C GLN A 30 51.87 69.22 -33.42
N PRO A 31 50.69 69.76 -33.06
CA PRO A 31 49.42 69.45 -33.71
C PRO A 31 49.40 69.94 -35.17
N GLN A 32 48.84 69.12 -36.07
CA GLN A 32 48.43 69.57 -37.40
C GLN A 32 47.03 70.20 -37.32
N PRO A 33 46.75 71.27 -38.08
CA PRO A 33 45.45 71.95 -38.05
C PRO A 33 44.34 71.06 -38.65
N PRO A 34 43.08 71.24 -38.22
CA PRO A 34 41.96 70.47 -38.76
C PRO A 34 41.76 70.82 -40.24
N VAL A 35 41.43 69.79 -41.02
CA VAL A 35 41.02 69.94 -42.42
C VAL A 35 39.51 70.18 -42.38
N ASP A 36 39.08 71.44 -42.47
CA ASP A 36 37.70 71.81 -42.79
C ASP A 36 37.41 71.41 -44.24
N ASN A 37 36.65 70.33 -44.44
CA ASN A 37 35.71 70.13 -45.55
C ASN A 37 34.98 68.79 -45.36
N VAL A 38 33.95 68.80 -44.51
CA VAL A 38 32.76 67.95 -44.73
C VAL A 38 31.78 68.87 -45.48
N PRO A 39 31.14 68.45 -46.58
CA PRO A 39 30.01 69.19 -47.12
C PRO A 39 29.02 69.43 -45.97
N ALA A 40 28.43 70.63 -45.88
CA ALA A 40 27.22 70.74 -45.08
C ALA A 40 26.23 69.73 -45.68
N ILE A 41 25.80 68.77 -44.87
CA ILE A 41 24.55 68.06 -45.10
C ILE A 41 23.50 69.16 -45.26
N GLU A 42 22.80 69.15 -46.41
CA GLU A 42 21.63 69.99 -46.59
C GLU A 42 20.53 69.34 -45.73
N ASP A 43 19.87 70.17 -44.93
CA ASP A 43 18.86 69.89 -43.93
C ASP A 43 18.01 71.17 -43.98
N THR A 44 16.80 71.08 -44.54
CA THR A 44 16.04 72.23 -45.04
C THR A 44 15.03 72.76 -44.02
N ASP A 45 14.42 71.87 -43.24
CA ASP A 45 13.51 72.13 -42.11
C ASP A 45 14.24 72.31 -40.76
N GLU A 46 15.54 72.00 -40.68
CA GLU A 46 16.38 72.09 -39.46
C GLU A 46 15.98 71.10 -38.35
N ASP A 47 15.45 69.94 -38.73
CA ASP A 47 15.02 68.88 -37.83
C ASP A 47 16.21 68.07 -37.26
N GLY A 48 17.26 67.84 -38.04
CA GLY A 48 18.44 67.06 -37.67
C GLY A 48 18.71 65.84 -38.55
N ILE A 49 17.79 65.51 -39.46
CA ILE A 49 17.92 64.55 -40.54
C ILE A 49 18.51 65.29 -41.76
N SER A 50 19.04 64.58 -42.76
CA SER A 50 19.55 65.22 -43.97
C SER A 50 18.57 65.06 -45.12
N ASP A 51 18.46 66.07 -45.99
CA ASP A 51 17.55 66.05 -47.15
C ASP A 51 17.71 64.74 -47.97
N ALA A 52 18.93 64.17 -48.00
CA ALA A 52 19.23 62.95 -48.73
C ALA A 52 18.67 61.69 -48.06
N ASP A 53 18.68 61.62 -46.73
CA ASP A 53 18.12 60.53 -45.94
C ASP A 53 16.58 60.64 -45.92
N GLU A 54 16.06 61.87 -46.00
CA GLU A 54 14.64 62.20 -46.23
C GLU A 54 14.24 62.08 -47.71
N GLY A 55 14.99 61.35 -48.53
CA GLY A 55 14.50 60.95 -49.86
C GLY A 55 14.30 62.08 -50.87
N ARG A 56 15.02 63.21 -50.75
CA ARG A 56 14.91 64.35 -51.68
C ARG A 56 15.07 63.98 -53.16
N ASP A 57 15.94 63.01 -53.49
CA ASP A 57 16.16 62.59 -54.88
C ASP A 57 14.90 61.94 -55.50
N GLU A 58 14.05 61.35 -54.66
CA GLU A 58 12.77 60.76 -55.04
C GLU A 58 11.56 61.71 -54.89
N GLU A 59 11.72 62.88 -54.24
CA GLU A 59 10.60 63.75 -53.81
C GLU A 59 9.56 62.93 -53.02
N ILE A 60 10.02 62.16 -52.01
CA ILE A 60 9.14 61.43 -51.09
C ILE A 60 8.28 62.44 -50.32
N ASP A 61 7.02 62.06 -50.11
CA ASP A 61 5.91 62.82 -49.50
C ASP A 61 5.05 61.73 -48.83
N THR A 62 5.40 61.38 -47.60
CA THR A 62 4.95 60.16 -46.89
C THR A 62 3.47 60.28 -46.51
N ASP A 63 3.07 61.37 -45.86
CA ASP A 63 1.67 61.65 -45.49
C ASP A 63 0.78 62.14 -46.67
N SER A 64 1.40 62.45 -47.82
CA SER A 64 0.74 62.94 -49.03
C SER A 64 0.01 64.29 -48.89
N ASP A 65 0.43 65.17 -47.98
CA ASP A 65 -0.14 66.51 -47.82
C ASP A 65 0.28 67.50 -48.92
N GLY A 66 1.35 67.15 -49.65
CA GLY A 66 1.94 67.93 -50.74
C GLY A 66 3.18 68.76 -50.37
N VAL A 67 3.70 68.59 -49.16
CA VAL A 67 5.03 68.98 -48.71
C VAL A 67 5.92 67.73 -48.77
N PRO A 68 7.02 67.72 -49.54
CA PRO A 68 7.95 66.59 -49.51
C PRO A 68 8.64 66.49 -48.14
N ASP A 69 8.93 65.28 -47.67
CA ASP A 69 9.47 65.00 -46.33
C ASP A 69 10.66 65.89 -45.94
N PHE A 70 11.63 66.10 -46.84
CA PHE A 70 12.79 66.99 -46.59
C PHE A 70 12.45 68.50 -46.46
N GLU A 71 11.18 68.91 -46.59
CA GLU A 71 10.69 70.25 -46.25
C GLU A 71 9.57 70.21 -45.19
N ASP A 72 9.20 69.02 -44.71
CA ASP A 72 8.23 68.77 -43.67
C ASP A 72 8.92 68.70 -42.30
N ALA A 73 8.16 68.74 -41.21
CA ALA A 73 8.73 68.60 -39.86
C ALA A 73 8.02 67.49 -39.05
N ASP A 74 7.20 66.70 -39.73
CA ASP A 74 6.24 65.69 -39.28
C ASP A 74 5.82 64.94 -40.57
N SER A 75 6.70 64.06 -41.05
CA SER A 75 6.70 63.53 -42.42
C SER A 75 5.60 62.48 -42.68
N ASP A 76 5.19 61.73 -41.67
CA ASP A 76 4.08 60.77 -41.71
C ASP A 76 2.75 61.35 -41.16
N GLY A 77 2.80 62.51 -40.50
CA GLY A 77 1.61 63.26 -40.13
C GLY A 77 0.89 62.71 -38.90
N ASP A 78 1.58 61.95 -38.06
CA ASP A 78 1.08 61.35 -36.82
C ASP A 78 1.02 62.38 -35.66
N GLY A 79 1.75 63.50 -35.79
CA GLY A 79 1.81 64.58 -34.81
C GLY A 79 3.02 64.54 -33.87
N LEU A 80 3.90 63.55 -33.99
CA LEU A 80 5.28 63.58 -33.49
C LEU A 80 6.18 64.26 -34.55
N PRO A 81 7.16 65.09 -34.13
CA PRO A 81 7.98 65.81 -35.09
C PRO A 81 9.22 65.02 -35.47
N ASP A 82 9.57 64.92 -36.77
CA ASP A 82 10.77 64.23 -37.33
C ASP A 82 12.08 64.45 -36.55
N LYS A 83 12.22 65.62 -35.94
CA LYS A 83 13.34 65.96 -35.03
C LYS A 83 13.48 64.99 -33.83
N LEU A 84 12.37 64.44 -33.36
CA LEU A 84 12.24 63.50 -32.25
C LEU A 84 12.47 62.08 -32.79
N GLU A 85 11.67 61.62 -33.75
CA GLU A 85 11.78 60.25 -34.30
C GLU A 85 13.09 60.00 -35.05
N GLY A 86 13.60 60.97 -35.80
CA GLY A 86 14.87 60.88 -36.50
C GLY A 86 16.11 61.05 -35.60
N ALA A 87 15.94 61.23 -34.29
CA ALA A 87 17.04 61.53 -33.39
C ALA A 87 17.97 60.32 -33.17
N ILE A 88 19.06 60.24 -33.95
CA ILE A 88 20.04 59.15 -33.85
C ILE A 88 20.60 59.01 -32.42
N PRO A 89 20.37 57.88 -31.73
CA PRO A 89 20.85 57.67 -30.37
C PRO A 89 22.38 57.70 -30.26
N ALA A 90 22.88 58.08 -29.08
CA ALA A 90 24.30 58.33 -28.87
C ALA A 90 25.18 57.08 -29.11
N GLY A 91 25.88 57.05 -30.24
CA GLY A 91 26.77 55.95 -30.63
C GLY A 91 26.27 55.16 -31.83
N GLN A 92 25.06 55.45 -32.31
CA GLN A 92 24.52 54.96 -33.57
C GLN A 92 24.88 55.88 -34.75
N THR A 93 24.75 55.37 -35.97
CA THR A 93 25.01 56.14 -37.21
C THR A 93 23.96 55.92 -38.30
N ALA A 94 23.03 55.00 -38.07
CA ALA A 94 21.86 54.81 -38.92
C ALA A 94 20.71 55.63 -38.34
N LEU A 95 19.73 55.94 -39.18
CA LEU A 95 18.45 56.44 -38.70
C LEU A 95 17.75 55.35 -37.88
N PRO A 96 16.97 55.73 -36.85
CA PRO A 96 16.07 54.82 -36.16
C PRO A 96 15.11 54.08 -37.13
N ASP A 97 14.77 52.85 -36.78
CA ASP A 97 13.99 51.83 -37.51
C ASP A 97 13.71 50.75 -36.45
N SER A 98 12.81 51.10 -35.52
CA SER A 98 12.63 50.41 -34.23
C SER A 98 12.08 48.99 -34.40
N ASP A 99 11.07 48.80 -35.23
CA ASP A 99 10.50 47.48 -35.55
C ASP A 99 11.33 46.68 -36.59
N GLY A 100 12.22 47.36 -37.31
CA GLY A 100 13.12 46.78 -38.29
C GLY A 100 12.47 46.39 -39.62
N ASP A 101 11.33 46.98 -39.99
CA ASP A 101 10.65 46.74 -41.26
C ASP A 101 11.34 47.42 -42.46
N GLY A 102 12.21 48.40 -42.18
CA GLY A 102 12.99 49.17 -43.14
C GLY A 102 12.40 50.51 -43.54
N VAL A 103 11.29 50.94 -42.92
CA VAL A 103 10.81 52.31 -42.85
C VAL A 103 11.44 52.96 -41.61
N PRO A 104 12.15 54.09 -41.75
CA PRO A 104 12.66 54.80 -40.59
C PRO A 104 11.53 55.41 -39.76
N ASP A 105 11.67 55.44 -38.42
CA ASP A 105 10.64 55.89 -37.46
C ASP A 105 9.94 57.19 -37.85
N PHE A 106 10.66 58.24 -38.29
CA PHE A 106 10.07 59.54 -38.73
C PHE A 106 9.17 59.46 -40.00
N ARG A 107 8.93 58.27 -40.52
CA ARG A 107 8.10 57.98 -41.69
C ARG A 107 7.16 56.81 -41.44
N ASP A 108 7.11 56.33 -40.20
CA ASP A 108 6.30 55.21 -39.80
C ASP A 108 5.19 55.69 -38.88
N GLU A 109 3.95 55.31 -39.15
CA GLU A 109 2.82 55.70 -38.30
C GLU A 109 2.73 54.82 -37.02
N ASP A 110 3.59 53.80 -36.89
CA ASP A 110 3.65 52.74 -35.87
C ASP A 110 5.11 52.23 -35.75
N SER A 111 6.00 53.05 -35.19
CA SER A 111 7.47 52.89 -35.25
C SER A 111 8.00 51.62 -34.58
N ASP A 112 7.31 51.12 -33.55
CA ASP A 112 7.65 49.88 -32.85
C ASP A 112 6.90 48.64 -33.39
N GLY A 113 5.91 48.87 -34.25
CA GLY A 113 5.14 47.84 -34.94
C GLY A 113 4.26 47.02 -33.99
N ASN A 114 3.86 47.56 -32.84
CA ASN A 114 2.99 46.90 -31.88
C ASN A 114 1.50 47.00 -32.29
N GLY A 115 1.16 47.95 -33.18
CA GLY A 115 -0.20 48.17 -33.70
C GLY A 115 -0.96 49.32 -33.05
N ILE A 116 -0.39 49.99 -32.04
CA ILE A 116 -0.79 51.31 -31.54
C ILE A 116 -0.07 52.36 -32.41
N PRO A 117 -0.80 53.28 -33.05
CA PRO A 117 -0.15 54.37 -33.77
C PRO A 117 0.62 55.30 -32.84
N ASP A 118 1.75 55.82 -33.32
CA ASP A 118 2.66 56.70 -32.60
C ASP A 118 1.95 57.93 -31.97
N GLU A 119 0.89 58.47 -32.61
CA GLU A 119 0.03 59.54 -32.08
C GLU A 119 -0.59 59.18 -30.71
N GLU A 120 -1.04 57.94 -30.55
CA GLU A 120 -1.70 57.44 -29.32
C GLU A 120 -0.69 56.93 -28.30
N ASP A 121 0.43 56.37 -28.77
CA ASP A 121 1.51 55.84 -27.96
C ASP A 121 2.26 56.98 -27.19
N GLY A 122 2.70 57.97 -27.97
CA GLY A 122 3.22 59.25 -27.51
C GLY A 122 4.70 59.27 -27.11
N ASP A 123 5.19 60.46 -26.76
CA ASP A 123 6.60 60.73 -26.41
C ASP A 123 6.96 60.38 -24.94
N GLY A 124 6.30 59.35 -24.40
CA GLY A 124 6.59 58.76 -23.09
C GLY A 124 7.99 58.16 -23.02
N ASP A 125 8.37 57.70 -21.82
CA ASP A 125 9.59 56.90 -21.57
C ASP A 125 9.28 56.17 -20.25
N ARG A 126 8.50 55.11 -20.37
CA ARG A 126 7.82 54.45 -19.24
C ARG A 126 8.81 53.76 -18.30
N ASP A 127 9.91 53.22 -18.81
CA ASP A 127 10.95 52.53 -18.05
C ASP A 127 12.21 53.39 -17.73
N ASP A 128 12.28 54.62 -18.25
CA ASP A 128 13.41 55.57 -18.14
C ASP A 128 14.72 55.04 -18.80
N ASP A 129 14.67 54.18 -19.83
CA ASP A 129 15.86 53.72 -20.57
C ASP A 129 16.39 54.72 -21.61
N GLY A 130 15.53 55.66 -22.02
CA GLY A 130 15.82 56.73 -22.96
C GLY A 130 15.41 56.47 -24.40
N THR A 131 14.73 55.36 -24.68
CA THR A 131 13.84 55.14 -25.82
C THR A 131 12.46 55.69 -25.45
N ALA A 132 11.71 56.20 -26.42
CA ALA A 132 10.38 56.74 -26.14
C ALA A 132 9.33 55.70 -26.51
N ASP A 133 8.22 55.67 -25.77
CA ASP A 133 7.21 54.59 -25.85
C ASP A 133 6.80 54.27 -27.32
N TYR A 134 6.52 55.28 -28.15
CA TYR A 134 6.17 55.08 -29.58
C TYR A 134 7.20 54.27 -30.41
N ALA A 135 8.44 54.16 -29.95
CA ALA A 135 9.53 53.47 -30.62
C ALA A 135 10.22 52.42 -29.74
N ASP A 136 9.71 52.14 -28.53
CA ASP A 136 10.19 51.06 -27.68
C ASP A 136 9.42 49.78 -27.97
N LEU A 137 10.05 48.61 -27.83
CA LEU A 137 9.39 47.32 -28.11
C LEU A 137 8.85 46.63 -26.85
N ASP A 138 9.17 47.20 -25.68
CA ASP A 138 8.95 46.70 -24.33
C ASP A 138 8.90 47.93 -23.39
N ASP A 139 7.77 48.63 -23.39
CA ASP A 139 7.60 49.96 -22.79
C ASP A 139 7.97 50.01 -21.29
N ASP A 140 7.78 48.92 -20.56
CA ASP A 140 8.05 48.86 -19.12
C ASP A 140 9.28 48.03 -18.72
N ALA A 141 9.95 47.44 -19.71
CA ALA A 141 11.16 46.64 -19.60
C ALA A 141 11.05 45.47 -18.62
N ASP A 142 9.89 44.83 -18.57
CA ASP A 142 9.75 43.57 -17.86
C ASP A 142 10.29 42.38 -18.69
N GLY A 143 10.39 42.51 -20.01
CA GLY A 143 10.94 41.50 -20.90
C GLY A 143 9.91 40.66 -21.65
N LEU A 144 8.63 41.02 -21.58
CA LEU A 144 7.64 40.76 -22.62
C LEU A 144 7.67 41.89 -23.67
N PHE A 145 7.06 41.67 -24.83
CA PHE A 145 6.98 42.69 -25.86
C PHE A 145 5.56 43.22 -25.91
N ASP A 146 5.39 44.52 -26.15
CA ASP A 146 4.08 45.16 -26.10
C ASP A 146 3.08 44.47 -27.04
N ARG A 147 3.54 43.99 -28.20
CA ARG A 147 2.74 43.24 -29.18
C ARG A 147 2.02 42.01 -28.58
N ASP A 148 2.61 41.38 -27.56
CA ASP A 148 2.15 40.14 -26.93
C ASP A 148 1.23 40.47 -25.72
N GLU A 149 1.29 41.71 -25.24
CA GLU A 149 0.57 42.23 -24.07
C GLU A 149 -0.57 43.19 -24.44
N LEU A 150 -0.66 43.69 -25.67
CA LEU A 150 -1.77 44.56 -26.07
C LEU A 150 -3.14 43.84 -26.10
N GLY A 151 -3.11 42.54 -26.35
CA GLY A 151 -4.31 41.74 -26.56
C GLY A 151 -4.96 41.94 -27.94
N PRO A 152 -6.27 41.71 -28.10
CA PRO A 152 -6.87 41.55 -29.43
C PRO A 152 -7.23 42.85 -30.18
N ASP A 153 -7.25 44.01 -29.50
CA ASP A 153 -7.60 45.31 -30.08
C ASP A 153 -6.63 46.39 -29.55
N PRO A 154 -5.60 46.79 -30.32
CA PRO A 154 -4.61 47.77 -29.88
C PRO A 154 -5.19 49.14 -29.47
N LEU A 155 -6.38 49.50 -29.99
CA LEU A 155 -7.06 50.75 -29.63
C LEU A 155 -7.93 50.64 -28.36
N ASP A 156 -8.00 49.46 -27.77
CA ASP A 156 -8.65 49.15 -26.48
C ASP A 156 -7.76 48.12 -25.77
N PRO A 157 -6.51 48.49 -25.42
CA PRO A 157 -5.52 47.57 -24.89
C PRO A 157 -6.03 46.94 -23.59
N VAL A 158 -5.63 45.69 -23.36
CA VAL A 158 -6.02 44.98 -22.15
C VAL A 158 -5.37 45.64 -20.93
N ASN A 159 -6.16 45.73 -19.86
CA ASN A 159 -5.72 46.10 -18.52
C ASN A 159 -6.39 45.07 -17.60
N THR A 160 -5.59 44.16 -17.04
CA THR A 160 -6.07 42.95 -16.37
C THR A 160 -6.53 43.23 -14.95
N ASP A 161 -5.86 44.11 -14.21
CA ASP A 161 -6.15 44.46 -12.82
C ASP A 161 -7.06 45.70 -12.61
N ASP A 162 -7.50 46.33 -13.70
CA ASP A 162 -8.26 47.59 -13.76
C ASP A 162 -7.54 48.81 -13.11
N ASP A 163 -6.20 48.85 -13.11
CA ASP A 163 -5.42 49.94 -12.52
C ASP A 163 -5.24 51.18 -13.46
N ARG A 164 -4.13 51.92 -13.35
CA ARG A 164 -3.83 53.07 -14.20
C ARG A 164 -3.09 52.68 -15.50
N TRP A 165 -2.38 51.57 -15.55
CA TRP A 165 -1.48 51.20 -16.63
C TRP A 165 -2.03 49.98 -17.38
N PRO A 166 -2.22 50.03 -18.71
CA PRO A 166 -2.51 48.81 -19.47
C PRO A 166 -1.38 47.80 -19.35
N ASP A 167 -1.66 46.53 -19.60
CA ASP A 167 -0.74 45.40 -19.38
C ASP A 167 0.64 45.64 -19.99
N PHE A 168 0.72 46.08 -21.26
CA PHE A 168 1.99 46.40 -21.94
C PHE A 168 2.81 47.55 -21.32
N ARG A 169 2.29 48.23 -20.29
CA ARG A 169 3.01 49.24 -19.51
C ARG A 169 2.98 48.93 -18.01
N ASP A 170 2.60 47.73 -17.62
CA ASP A 170 2.59 47.28 -16.25
C ASP A 170 3.39 46.01 -16.00
N THR A 171 4.43 46.13 -15.17
CA THR A 171 5.40 45.07 -14.88
C THR A 171 4.85 43.89 -14.05
N ASP A 172 3.56 43.94 -13.70
CA ASP A 172 2.77 43.05 -12.82
C ASP A 172 1.29 43.16 -13.25
N SER A 173 0.97 42.68 -14.45
CA SER A 173 -0.29 42.96 -15.17
C SER A 173 -1.56 42.58 -14.40
N ASP A 174 -1.51 41.54 -13.57
CA ASP A 174 -2.65 41.10 -12.76
C ASP A 174 -2.53 41.41 -11.25
N ASP A 175 -1.46 42.12 -10.85
CA ASP A 175 -1.21 42.71 -9.54
C ASP A 175 -1.21 41.66 -8.41
N ASP A 176 -0.82 40.42 -8.74
CA ASP A 176 -0.73 39.28 -7.84
C ASP A 176 0.61 39.28 -7.04
N GLY A 177 1.59 40.04 -7.55
CA GLY A 177 2.89 40.28 -6.94
C GLY A 177 4.01 39.39 -7.44
N ILE A 178 3.76 38.46 -8.35
CA ILE A 178 4.74 37.94 -9.32
C ILE A 178 4.98 39.07 -10.34
N LEU A 179 5.97 38.93 -11.23
CA LEU A 179 6.24 39.98 -12.22
C LEU A 179 6.20 39.27 -13.56
N ASP A 180 5.60 39.88 -14.56
CA ASP A 180 5.29 39.27 -15.86
C ASP A 180 6.51 38.59 -16.49
N ARG A 181 7.70 39.15 -16.26
CA ARG A 181 9.00 38.55 -16.63
C ARG A 181 9.26 37.13 -16.12
N PHE A 182 8.59 36.72 -15.04
CA PHE A 182 8.69 35.40 -14.40
C PHE A 182 7.56 34.48 -14.85
N GLU A 183 6.35 35.00 -15.05
CA GLU A 183 5.18 34.26 -15.54
C GLU A 183 5.26 33.97 -17.04
N ARG A 184 5.57 35.01 -17.83
CA ARG A 184 5.69 34.99 -19.29
C ARG A 184 4.39 34.57 -19.99
N GLU A 185 4.44 34.34 -21.29
CA GLU A 185 3.31 33.86 -22.11
C GLU A 185 2.94 32.37 -21.89
N ILE A 186 3.16 31.82 -20.69
CA ILE A 186 2.89 30.40 -20.36
C ILE A 186 1.39 30.22 -20.09
N ASP A 187 0.78 29.12 -20.56
CA ASP A 187 -0.63 28.76 -20.34
C ASP A 187 -0.65 27.36 -19.72
N ALA A 188 -0.41 27.28 -18.40
CA ALA A 188 -0.12 26.01 -17.72
C ALA A 188 -1.37 25.12 -17.60
N ASP A 189 -2.53 25.71 -17.29
CA ASP A 189 -3.80 24.99 -17.18
C ASP A 189 -4.55 24.81 -18.53
N SER A 190 -4.06 25.44 -19.61
CA SER A 190 -4.61 25.42 -20.97
C SER A 190 -5.99 26.07 -21.13
N ASP A 191 -6.33 27.07 -20.31
CA ASP A 191 -7.58 27.81 -20.40
C ASP A 191 -7.57 28.97 -21.43
N ARG A 192 -6.37 29.31 -21.94
CA ARG A 192 -6.01 30.39 -22.88
C ARG A 192 -5.80 31.77 -22.25
N ILE A 193 -5.59 31.84 -20.96
CA ILE A 193 -5.09 33.03 -20.27
C ILE A 193 -3.60 32.78 -20.02
N PRO A 194 -2.70 33.63 -20.54
CA PRO A 194 -1.29 33.55 -20.18
C PRO A 194 -1.08 33.86 -18.70
N ALA A 195 -0.05 33.27 -18.10
CA ALA A 195 0.25 33.33 -16.67
C ALA A 195 0.35 34.77 -16.14
N PHE A 196 0.98 35.68 -16.89
CA PHE A 196 1.06 37.11 -16.51
C PHE A 196 -0.29 37.84 -16.41
N ARG A 197 -1.40 37.15 -16.69
CA ARG A 197 -2.77 37.66 -16.61
C ARG A 197 -3.69 36.75 -15.80
N ASP A 198 -3.14 35.71 -15.18
CA ASP A 198 -3.91 34.68 -14.52
C ASP A 198 -3.56 34.60 -13.03
N LEU A 199 -4.59 34.74 -12.19
CA LEU A 199 -4.43 34.73 -10.73
C LEU A 199 -4.30 33.32 -10.14
N ASP A 200 -4.37 32.28 -10.98
CA ASP A 200 -4.34 30.84 -10.67
C ASP A 200 -3.81 30.10 -11.93
N SER A 201 -2.55 30.35 -12.29
CA SER A 201 -1.95 30.02 -13.59
C SER A 201 -1.95 28.52 -13.94
N ASP A 202 -1.85 27.65 -12.94
CA ASP A 202 -1.89 26.20 -13.11
C ASP A 202 -3.29 25.58 -12.83
N GLY A 203 -4.22 26.38 -12.30
CA GLY A 203 -5.61 26.00 -12.05
C GLY A 203 -5.79 24.98 -10.92
N ASP A 204 -4.83 24.89 -10.01
CA ASP A 204 -4.88 23.98 -8.87
C ASP A 204 -5.84 24.47 -7.76
N CYS A 205 -6.27 25.74 -7.81
CA CYS A 205 -7.10 26.50 -6.85
C CYS A 205 -6.34 27.20 -5.71
N ARG A 206 -5.02 27.27 -5.78
CA ARG A 206 -4.15 28.05 -4.92
C ARG A 206 -3.69 29.28 -5.73
N PRO A 207 -4.02 30.51 -5.31
CA PRO A 207 -3.69 31.67 -6.12
C PRO A 207 -2.18 31.91 -6.18
N ASP A 208 -1.66 32.28 -7.35
CA ASP A 208 -0.26 32.59 -7.66
C ASP A 208 0.39 33.49 -6.58
N ALA A 209 -0.32 34.52 -6.12
CA ALA A 209 0.11 35.41 -5.04
C ALA A 209 0.47 34.69 -3.72
N ALA A 210 -0.19 33.56 -3.41
CA ALA A 210 0.11 32.71 -2.27
C ALA A 210 1.33 31.81 -2.54
N GLU A 211 1.45 31.34 -3.77
CA GLU A 211 2.45 30.39 -4.24
C GLU A 211 3.79 31.04 -4.51
N ARG A 212 3.80 32.33 -4.85
CA ARG A 212 5.01 33.15 -4.96
C ARG A 212 5.93 33.06 -3.73
N GLY A 213 5.34 32.88 -2.55
CA GLY A 213 6.03 32.82 -1.26
C GLY A 213 6.46 34.18 -0.68
N GLU A 214 7.12 34.17 0.48
CA GLU A 214 7.49 35.41 1.22
C GLU A 214 8.74 36.15 0.68
N GLY A 215 9.09 35.92 -0.59
CA GLY A 215 10.27 36.47 -1.25
C GLY A 215 10.23 37.98 -1.48
N GLU A 216 11.37 38.56 -1.90
CA GLU A 216 11.37 39.91 -2.48
C GLU A 216 10.79 39.80 -3.91
N ILE A 217 9.87 40.70 -4.31
CA ILE A 217 9.20 40.70 -5.65
C ILE A 217 10.19 40.60 -6.81
N THR A 218 11.41 41.11 -6.64
CA THR A 218 12.42 41.11 -7.70
C THR A 218 13.22 39.81 -7.83
N LYS A 219 12.86 38.77 -7.07
CA LYS A 219 13.48 37.45 -7.14
C LYS A 219 12.52 36.45 -7.78
N PRO A 220 13.05 35.38 -8.40
CA PRO A 220 12.21 34.29 -8.85
C PRO A 220 11.26 33.82 -7.73
N PRO A 221 10.02 33.44 -8.07
CA PRO A 221 9.09 32.73 -7.19
C PRO A 221 9.73 31.50 -6.53
N ILE A 222 9.09 30.97 -5.50
CA ILE A 222 9.51 29.70 -4.90
C ILE A 222 9.28 28.56 -5.92
N ASP A 223 10.17 27.58 -5.83
CA ASP A 223 10.30 26.39 -6.64
C ASP A 223 10.69 25.31 -5.62
N SER A 224 9.67 24.63 -5.11
CA SER A 224 9.74 23.80 -3.90
C SER A 224 10.53 22.51 -4.14
N ASP A 225 10.42 21.91 -5.31
CA ASP A 225 11.13 20.69 -5.69
C ASP A 225 12.46 20.93 -6.47
N VAL A 226 12.66 22.16 -6.95
CA VAL A 226 13.86 22.63 -7.67
C VAL A 226 14.00 22.02 -9.07
N ASP A 227 12.88 21.76 -9.76
CA ASP A 227 12.88 21.29 -11.14
C ASP A 227 12.98 22.41 -12.20
N GLY A 228 12.71 23.65 -11.78
CA GLY A 228 12.84 24.87 -12.58
C GLY A 228 11.53 25.53 -13.00
N ALA A 229 10.36 24.95 -12.71
CA ALA A 229 9.10 25.68 -12.64
C ALA A 229 8.93 26.31 -11.25
N GLY A 230 8.22 27.44 -11.17
CA GLY A 230 7.79 27.94 -9.87
C GLY A 230 6.51 27.24 -9.43
N ASP A 231 6.25 27.18 -8.13
CA ASP A 231 5.06 26.52 -7.56
C ASP A 231 3.76 26.97 -8.27
N PHE A 232 3.64 28.27 -8.60
CA PHE A 232 2.49 28.85 -9.34
C PHE A 232 2.25 28.31 -10.76
N LEU A 233 3.18 27.54 -11.32
CA LEU A 233 3.05 26.89 -12.64
C LEU A 233 3.06 25.36 -12.53
N ASP A 234 3.16 24.81 -11.31
CA ASP A 234 3.39 23.39 -11.06
C ASP A 234 2.25 22.76 -10.25
N LEU A 235 1.55 21.83 -10.91
CA LEU A 235 0.42 21.09 -10.35
C LEU A 235 0.78 20.13 -9.20
N ASP A 236 2.08 19.87 -8.98
CA ASP A 236 2.64 19.03 -7.93
C ASP A 236 3.95 19.68 -7.41
N SER A 237 3.79 20.79 -6.69
CA SER A 237 4.86 21.73 -6.31
C SER A 237 6.06 21.09 -5.60
N ASP A 238 5.87 19.97 -4.89
CA ASP A 238 6.93 19.23 -4.21
C ASP A 238 7.28 17.87 -4.85
N ASN A 239 6.58 17.51 -5.93
CA ASN A 239 6.77 16.31 -6.73
C ASN A 239 6.69 14.99 -5.93
N ASP A 240 5.88 14.95 -4.88
CA ASP A 240 5.63 13.73 -4.08
C ASP A 240 4.62 12.78 -4.76
N GLY A 241 3.91 13.27 -5.77
CA GLY A 241 2.89 12.55 -6.52
C GLY A 241 1.45 12.77 -6.04
N LEU A 242 1.21 13.72 -5.15
CA LEU A 242 -0.11 14.17 -4.72
C LEU A 242 -0.30 15.62 -5.20
N LEU A 243 -1.10 15.80 -6.25
CA LEU A 243 -1.35 17.15 -6.82
C LEU A 243 -1.82 18.15 -5.76
N ASP A 244 -1.36 19.40 -5.85
CA ASP A 244 -1.62 20.48 -4.89
C ASP A 244 -3.12 20.67 -4.58
N LYS A 245 -3.97 20.58 -5.61
CA LYS A 245 -5.45 20.57 -5.50
C LYS A 245 -6.00 19.48 -4.55
N LEU A 246 -5.33 18.34 -4.47
CA LEU A 246 -5.70 17.21 -3.60
C LEU A 246 -5.09 17.34 -2.20
N GLU A 247 -4.12 18.21 -2.02
CA GLU A 247 -3.51 18.53 -0.74
C GLU A 247 -4.32 19.57 0.02
N ASP A 248 -4.82 20.61 -0.67
CA ASP A 248 -5.83 21.55 -0.16
C ASP A 248 -7.20 21.31 -0.80
N VAL A 249 -7.83 20.19 -0.40
CA VAL A 249 -9.12 19.72 -0.94
C VAL A 249 -10.22 20.77 -0.85
N ASN A 250 -10.13 21.67 0.14
CA ASN A 250 -11.16 22.63 0.45
C ASN A 250 -10.88 24.03 -0.16
N CYS A 251 -9.67 24.25 -0.69
CA CYS A 251 -9.17 25.44 -1.36
C CYS A 251 -9.31 26.69 -0.48
N ASP A 252 -8.98 26.58 0.81
CA ASP A 252 -8.98 27.72 1.73
C ASP A 252 -7.58 28.19 2.15
N GLY A 253 -6.53 27.53 1.65
CA GLY A 253 -5.13 27.81 1.95
C GLY A 253 -4.77 27.55 3.41
N VAL A 254 -5.58 26.78 4.14
CA VAL A 254 -5.37 26.47 5.54
C VAL A 254 -5.22 24.96 5.72
N LEU A 255 -4.01 24.55 6.08
CA LEU A 255 -3.69 23.16 6.40
C LEU A 255 -4.62 22.57 7.50
N ASP A 256 -5.59 21.76 7.07
CA ASP A 256 -6.50 21.00 7.93
C ASP A 256 -5.98 19.58 8.26
N PRO A 257 -6.53 18.88 9.28
CA PRO A 257 -6.03 17.56 9.71
C PRO A 257 -6.15 16.37 8.73
N LEU A 258 -6.60 16.57 7.49
CA LEU A 258 -6.63 15.53 6.45
C LEU A 258 -6.08 16.07 5.12
N GLU A 259 -5.39 17.21 5.20
CA GLU A 259 -4.74 17.93 4.12
C GLU A 259 -3.23 17.87 4.36
N SER A 260 -2.45 18.11 3.31
CA SER A 260 -1.00 18.14 3.34
C SER A 260 -0.49 19.49 2.84
N SER A 261 0.82 19.70 2.95
CA SER A 261 1.51 20.90 2.52
C SER A 261 1.99 20.73 1.08
N THR A 262 1.53 21.60 0.19
CA THR A 262 1.98 21.62 -1.22
C THR A 262 3.47 21.82 -1.46
N ALA A 263 4.20 22.31 -0.46
CA ALA A 263 5.62 22.59 -0.56
C ALA A 263 6.53 21.54 0.15
N SER A 264 6.01 20.38 0.53
CA SER A 264 6.76 19.42 1.36
C SER A 264 6.27 17.97 1.21
N GLU A 265 7.08 17.13 0.55
CA GLU A 265 6.79 15.69 0.28
C GLU A 265 6.32 14.84 1.50
N ASP A 266 6.60 15.31 2.71
CA ASP A 266 6.30 14.67 4.01
C ASP A 266 6.02 15.80 5.01
N THR A 267 4.74 16.14 5.20
CA THR A 267 4.29 17.34 5.94
C THR A 267 4.73 17.32 7.41
N ASP A 268 4.80 16.14 8.05
CA ASP A 268 5.15 16.01 9.46
C ASP A 268 6.57 15.46 9.74
N GLU A 269 7.33 15.15 8.68
CA GLU A 269 8.69 14.66 8.67
C GLU A 269 8.89 13.29 9.37
N ASP A 270 7.88 12.41 9.35
CA ASP A 270 7.97 11.09 9.97
C ASP A 270 8.64 10.00 9.10
N GLY A 271 8.84 10.31 7.82
CA GLY A 271 9.45 9.47 6.80
C GLY A 271 8.47 8.71 5.91
N VAL A 272 7.17 8.98 6.00
CA VAL A 272 6.12 8.53 5.08
C VAL A 272 5.64 9.74 4.28
N SER A 273 5.53 9.61 2.94
CA SER A 273 5.10 10.74 2.11
C SER A 273 3.60 11.00 2.22
N ASP A 274 3.19 12.23 1.95
CA ASP A 274 1.80 12.67 2.07
C ASP A 274 0.89 11.90 1.10
N LEU A 275 1.38 11.63 -0.12
CA LEU A 275 0.75 10.71 -1.06
C LEU A 275 0.36 9.36 -0.43
N ILE A 276 1.23 8.75 0.39
CA ILE A 276 0.97 7.46 1.03
C ILE A 276 -0.09 7.60 2.12
N GLU A 277 -0.01 8.66 2.92
CA GLU A 277 -0.88 8.87 4.07
C GLU A 277 -2.31 9.21 3.67
N VAL A 278 -2.48 10.17 2.77
CA VAL A 278 -3.79 10.54 2.20
C VAL A 278 -4.43 9.33 1.53
N SER A 279 -3.65 8.56 0.77
CA SER A 279 -4.11 7.32 0.14
C SER A 279 -4.54 6.24 1.14
N ALA A 280 -3.85 6.15 2.28
CA ALA A 280 -4.19 5.22 3.35
C ALA A 280 -5.30 5.73 4.29
N GLY A 281 -5.68 7.01 4.17
CA GLY A 281 -6.65 7.67 5.03
C GLY A 281 -6.12 7.93 6.44
N THR A 282 -4.81 8.12 6.58
CA THR A 282 -4.16 8.58 7.80
C THR A 282 -3.98 10.11 7.76
N ASN A 283 -3.40 10.72 8.79
CA ASN A 283 -3.31 12.18 8.90
C ASN A 283 -1.87 12.65 8.59
N PRO A 284 -1.64 13.33 7.45
CA PRO A 284 -0.31 13.83 7.06
C PRO A 284 0.35 14.83 8.03
N ASN A 285 -0.40 15.28 9.05
CA ASN A 285 0.06 16.25 10.05
C ASN A 285 0.31 15.64 11.44
N ASP A 286 0.29 14.31 11.58
CA ASP A 286 0.46 13.61 12.86
C ASP A 286 1.42 12.43 12.73
N ASP A 287 2.67 12.64 13.18
CA ASP A 287 3.83 11.73 13.12
C ASP A 287 3.62 10.34 13.77
N LEU A 288 2.45 10.10 14.36
CA LEU A 288 2.03 8.86 14.99
C LEU A 288 0.87 8.17 14.27
N ASP A 289 0.22 8.81 13.32
CA ASP A 289 -0.89 8.30 12.53
C ASP A 289 -0.48 8.17 11.06
N ASN A 290 0.35 7.16 10.78
CA ASN A 290 0.75 6.77 9.43
C ASN A 290 0.58 5.25 9.24
N PRO A 291 0.58 4.74 7.99
CA PRO A 291 0.38 3.31 7.71
C PRO A 291 1.43 2.42 8.38
N GLN A 292 2.68 2.86 8.41
CA GLN A 292 3.77 2.08 8.99
C GLN A 292 3.64 1.95 10.52
N ALA A 293 3.20 3.00 11.22
CA ALA A 293 2.88 3.00 12.64
C ALA A 293 1.68 2.09 12.96
N ASN A 294 0.71 2.03 12.06
CA ASN A 294 -0.44 1.11 12.13
C ASN A 294 -0.07 -0.34 11.79
N GLY A 295 1.16 -0.58 11.29
CA GLY A 295 1.65 -1.90 10.89
C GLY A 295 1.04 -2.40 9.58
N ASP A 296 0.59 -1.45 8.75
CA ASP A 296 0.22 -1.60 7.36
C ASP A 296 1.47 -1.45 6.47
N PHE A 297 1.38 -2.01 5.27
CA PHE A 297 2.52 -2.08 4.34
C PHE A 297 2.08 -1.56 2.99
N VAL A 298 2.82 -0.60 2.45
CA VAL A 298 2.46 0.12 1.23
C VAL A 298 3.55 -0.07 0.18
N PHE A 299 3.13 -0.38 -1.04
CA PHE A 299 4.00 -0.37 -2.22
C PHE A 299 3.46 0.65 -3.22
N ILE A 300 4.28 1.64 -3.57
CA ILE A 300 4.05 2.49 -4.73
C ILE A 300 4.39 1.66 -5.97
N VAL A 301 3.44 1.54 -6.90
CA VAL A 301 3.52 0.71 -8.11
C VAL A 301 3.20 1.54 -9.36
N PRO A 302 4.11 2.46 -9.77
CA PRO A 302 3.90 3.34 -10.91
C PRO A 302 3.73 2.53 -12.20
N TYR A 303 2.93 3.07 -13.13
CA TYR A 303 2.60 2.36 -14.35
C TYR A 303 3.83 2.25 -15.27
N ARG A 304 4.26 1.01 -15.51
CA ARG A 304 5.42 0.63 -16.34
C ARG A 304 6.77 1.10 -15.80
N ASP A 305 6.83 1.40 -14.50
CA ASP A 305 8.07 1.70 -13.78
C ASP A 305 8.32 0.73 -12.61
N ASP A 306 9.50 0.83 -12.01
CA ASP A 306 9.92 0.02 -10.87
C ASP A 306 9.12 0.39 -9.61
N PRO A 307 8.61 -0.60 -8.85
CA PRO A 307 7.88 -0.36 -7.62
C PRO A 307 8.79 0.06 -6.47
N SER A 308 8.26 0.88 -5.55
CA SER A 308 8.95 1.34 -4.34
C SER A 308 8.16 0.97 -3.07
N PRO A 309 8.78 0.30 -2.08
CA PRO A 309 10.08 -0.32 -2.16
C PRO A 309 10.07 -1.55 -3.08
N ALA A 310 11.21 -1.92 -3.66
CA ALA A 310 11.32 -3.10 -4.53
C ALA A 310 11.04 -4.45 -3.82
N GLN A 311 11.08 -4.45 -2.48
CA GLN A 311 10.69 -5.56 -1.62
C GLN A 311 10.45 -5.04 -0.20
N ASP A 312 9.59 -5.72 0.55
CA ASP A 312 9.45 -5.49 1.99
C ASP A 312 9.31 -6.80 2.76
N THR A 313 9.72 -6.81 4.04
CA THR A 313 9.76 -7.99 4.90
C THR A 313 8.69 -7.89 5.99
N LEU A 314 7.71 -8.79 5.93
CA LEU A 314 6.58 -8.85 6.86
C LEU A 314 6.83 -9.88 7.96
N ASP A 315 6.54 -9.54 9.22
CA ASP A 315 6.65 -10.45 10.36
C ASP A 315 5.30 -11.01 10.83
N PHE A 316 5.29 -12.30 11.18
CA PHE A 316 4.08 -13.02 11.54
C PHE A 316 4.29 -13.92 12.76
N SER A 317 3.32 -13.90 13.66
CA SER A 317 3.26 -14.88 14.75
C SER A 317 2.86 -16.27 14.22
N THR A 318 3.51 -17.31 14.73
CA THR A 318 3.15 -18.70 14.43
C THR A 318 2.28 -19.35 15.52
N ASN A 319 1.81 -18.57 16.50
CA ASN A 319 0.90 -19.07 17.52
C ASN A 319 -0.45 -19.48 16.91
N ILE A 320 -1.04 -20.54 17.43
CA ILE A 320 -2.39 -20.97 17.01
C ILE A 320 -3.41 -20.08 17.71
N SER A 321 -3.94 -19.10 16.99
CA SER A 321 -4.97 -18.17 17.48
C SER A 321 -6.39 -18.74 17.39
N GLN A 322 -6.61 -19.71 16.48
CA GLN A 322 -7.91 -20.34 16.24
C GLN A 322 -7.80 -21.86 16.12
N ALA A 323 -8.58 -22.59 16.93
CA ALA A 323 -8.69 -24.04 16.84
C ALA A 323 -10.09 -24.52 17.21
N ASP A 324 -10.47 -25.67 16.69
CA ASP A 324 -11.78 -26.27 16.91
C ASP A 324 -11.63 -27.66 17.52
N VAL A 325 -12.10 -27.81 18.76
CA VAL A 325 -11.98 -29.04 19.54
C VAL A 325 -13.32 -29.78 19.54
N VAL A 326 -13.31 -30.99 19.00
CA VAL A 326 -14.48 -31.87 18.98
C VAL A 326 -14.28 -32.99 19.98
N PHE A 327 -15.17 -33.09 20.95
CA PHE A 327 -15.24 -34.25 21.83
C PHE A 327 -16.01 -35.37 21.14
N ALA A 328 -15.33 -36.48 20.86
CA ALA A 328 -15.92 -37.71 20.34
C ALA A 328 -15.99 -38.74 21.47
N MET A 329 -17.14 -38.77 22.14
CA MET A 329 -17.36 -39.57 23.34
C MET A 329 -17.99 -40.92 23.03
N ASP A 330 -17.32 -41.99 23.44
CA ASP A 330 -17.94 -43.30 23.57
C ASP A 330 -19.00 -43.27 24.69
N THR A 331 -20.23 -43.64 24.34
CA THR A 331 -21.41 -43.64 25.24
C THR A 331 -21.86 -45.04 25.65
N THR A 332 -20.96 -46.01 25.56
CA THR A 332 -21.21 -47.38 26.03
C THR A 332 -21.31 -47.43 27.56
N GLY A 333 -21.79 -48.56 28.09
CA GLY A 333 -22.12 -48.71 29.52
C GLY A 333 -20.92 -48.51 30.46
N SER A 334 -19.71 -48.84 30.00
CA SER A 334 -18.46 -48.65 30.76
C SER A 334 -18.09 -47.17 30.94
N MET A 335 -18.52 -46.30 30.02
CA MET A 335 -18.09 -44.91 29.94
C MET A 335 -18.81 -43.95 30.91
N SER A 336 -19.73 -44.44 31.74
CA SER A 336 -20.50 -43.63 32.71
C SER A 336 -19.64 -42.79 33.69
N GLY A 337 -18.41 -43.21 33.96
CA GLY A 337 -17.45 -42.43 34.74
C GLY A 337 -16.89 -41.25 33.93
N SER A 338 -16.37 -41.52 32.74
CA SER A 338 -15.78 -40.53 31.83
C SER A 338 -16.79 -39.43 31.44
N ILE A 339 -18.03 -39.81 31.12
CA ILE A 339 -19.11 -38.86 30.80
C ILE A 339 -19.34 -37.88 31.95
N ARG A 340 -19.49 -38.38 33.19
CA ARG A 340 -19.70 -37.51 34.37
C ARG A 340 -18.51 -36.59 34.66
N ASN A 341 -17.30 -37.04 34.38
CA ASN A 341 -16.12 -36.19 34.54
C ASN A 341 -16.08 -35.09 33.47
N LEU A 342 -16.46 -35.37 32.22
CA LEU A 342 -16.57 -34.36 31.18
C LEU A 342 -17.66 -33.33 31.52
N GLN A 343 -18.86 -33.79 31.88
CA GLN A 343 -19.99 -32.94 32.31
C GLN A 343 -19.60 -31.97 33.43
N GLY A 344 -18.91 -32.46 34.45
CA GLY A 344 -18.54 -31.65 35.62
C GLY A 344 -17.32 -30.73 35.42
N ALA A 345 -16.57 -30.85 34.32
CA ALA A 345 -15.30 -30.15 34.15
C ALA A 345 -15.17 -29.37 32.84
N LEU A 346 -16.15 -29.43 31.93
CA LEU A 346 -16.09 -28.80 30.63
C LEU A 346 -15.80 -27.28 30.71
N GLN A 347 -16.54 -26.56 31.55
CA GLN A 347 -16.36 -25.11 31.71
C GLN A 347 -14.95 -24.74 32.16
N ASP A 348 -14.45 -25.41 33.21
CA ASP A 348 -13.08 -25.21 33.70
C ASP A 348 -12.02 -25.52 32.63
N MET A 349 -12.27 -26.51 31.76
CA MET A 349 -11.38 -26.81 30.64
C MET A 349 -11.43 -25.71 29.59
N ILE A 350 -12.61 -25.22 29.21
CA ILE A 350 -12.77 -24.13 28.24
C ILE A 350 -12.04 -22.88 28.74
N ASP A 351 -12.15 -22.55 30.02
CA ASP A 351 -11.43 -21.42 30.62
C ASP A 351 -9.92 -21.52 30.38
N VAL A 352 -9.33 -22.67 30.71
CA VAL A 352 -7.88 -22.88 30.58
C VAL A 352 -7.41 -22.97 29.13
N LEU A 353 -8.27 -23.44 28.21
CA LEU A 353 -7.96 -23.54 26.79
C LEU A 353 -8.11 -22.19 26.07
N ALA A 354 -9.07 -21.37 26.47
CA ALA A 354 -9.27 -20.03 25.89
C ALA A 354 -8.12 -19.07 26.20
N GLU A 355 -7.37 -19.30 27.29
CA GLU A 355 -6.12 -18.56 27.58
C GLU A 355 -5.02 -18.85 26.54
N GLU A 356 -5.03 -20.03 25.92
CA GLU A 356 -4.00 -20.48 24.97
C GLU A 356 -4.44 -20.29 23.51
N ILE A 357 -5.75 -20.44 23.26
CA ILE A 357 -6.37 -20.39 21.94
C ILE A 357 -7.51 -19.36 22.02
N PRO A 358 -7.23 -18.08 21.74
CA PRO A 358 -8.21 -17.00 21.91
C PRO A 358 -9.55 -17.25 21.20
N SER A 359 -9.50 -17.81 20.00
CA SER A 359 -10.69 -18.19 19.22
C SER A 359 -10.86 -19.71 19.24
N ILE A 360 -11.23 -20.28 20.38
CA ILE A 360 -11.54 -21.72 20.47
C ILE A 360 -13.00 -22.00 20.10
N GLY A 361 -13.21 -23.04 19.28
CA GLY A 361 -14.51 -23.60 18.96
C GLY A 361 -14.66 -24.98 19.57
N ILE A 362 -15.86 -25.33 20.03
CA ILE A 362 -16.16 -26.63 20.64
C ILE A 362 -17.30 -27.31 19.89
N GLY A 363 -17.10 -28.58 19.57
CA GLY A 363 -18.14 -29.49 19.09
C GLY A 363 -18.27 -30.71 19.99
N VAL A 364 -19.48 -31.29 20.03
CA VAL A 364 -19.79 -32.45 20.88
C VAL A 364 -20.43 -33.51 20.01
N THR A 365 -19.82 -34.68 20.00
CA THR A 365 -20.30 -35.86 19.29
C THR A 365 -20.25 -37.04 20.21
N HIS A 366 -21.09 -38.02 19.94
CA HIS A 366 -20.96 -39.31 20.58
C HIS A 366 -21.12 -40.44 19.59
N TYR A 367 -20.62 -41.59 20.00
CA TYR A 367 -20.77 -42.83 19.26
C TYR A 367 -20.93 -43.98 20.22
N LYS A 368 -21.42 -45.08 19.68
CA LYS A 368 -21.55 -46.34 20.39
C LYS A 368 -21.32 -47.47 19.41
N ASP A 369 -22.39 -48.10 18.95
CA ASP A 369 -22.33 -49.24 18.06
C ASP A 369 -23.41 -49.15 16.96
N PHE A 370 -23.34 -50.06 16.01
CA PHE A 370 -24.26 -50.17 14.90
C PHE A 370 -25.60 -50.76 15.36
N PRO A 371 -26.76 -50.26 14.91
CA PRO A 371 -28.09 -50.72 15.34
C PRO A 371 -28.51 -52.08 14.74
N THR A 372 -27.65 -53.08 14.85
CA THR A 372 -27.81 -54.41 14.27
C THR A 372 -27.23 -55.49 15.20
N ASP A 373 -28.04 -56.50 15.55
CA ASP A 373 -27.59 -57.69 16.29
C ASP A 373 -26.51 -58.48 15.52
N PRO A 374 -25.45 -58.98 16.19
CA PRO A 374 -25.19 -58.97 17.64
C PRO A 374 -24.47 -57.74 18.20
N TYR A 375 -24.22 -56.72 17.37
CA TYR A 375 -23.47 -55.51 17.69
C TYR A 375 -24.31 -54.62 18.62
N GLY A 376 -25.15 -53.75 18.07
CA GLY A 376 -26.02 -52.89 18.86
C GLY A 376 -27.50 -53.30 18.90
N GLY A 377 -28.21 -52.70 19.84
CA GLY A 377 -29.66 -52.60 19.85
C GLY A 377 -30.18 -51.63 18.79
N SER A 378 -31.47 -51.68 18.47
CA SER A 378 -32.08 -50.82 17.43
C SER A 378 -32.06 -49.32 17.74
N ALA A 379 -31.65 -48.92 18.94
CA ALA A 379 -31.52 -47.52 19.37
C ALA A 379 -30.06 -47.05 19.38
N ASP A 380 -29.10 -47.94 19.09
CA ASP A 380 -27.70 -47.57 19.04
C ASP A 380 -27.41 -46.76 17.79
N GLN A 381 -26.52 -45.78 17.93
CA GLN A 381 -26.12 -44.91 16.85
C GLN A 381 -24.60 -44.96 16.74
N PRO A 382 -24.08 -45.33 15.56
CA PRO A 382 -22.63 -45.40 15.38
C PRO A 382 -21.99 -44.01 15.28
N PHE A 383 -22.80 -42.96 15.13
CA PHE A 383 -22.42 -41.56 15.27
C PHE A 383 -23.65 -40.70 15.54
N TYR A 384 -23.49 -39.69 16.38
CA TYR A 384 -24.46 -38.63 16.60
C TYR A 384 -23.74 -37.29 16.87
N LEU A 385 -24.29 -36.22 16.30
CA LEU A 385 -23.81 -34.85 16.49
C LEU A 385 -24.71 -34.13 17.48
N GLU A 386 -24.25 -34.00 18.73
CA GLU A 386 -24.99 -33.29 19.79
C GLU A 386 -24.89 -31.77 19.62
N HIS A 387 -23.69 -31.31 19.25
CA HIS A 387 -23.41 -29.89 19.06
C HIS A 387 -22.39 -29.74 17.95
N ARG A 388 -22.73 -28.95 16.92
CA ARG A 388 -21.78 -28.57 15.88
C ARG A 388 -20.64 -27.76 16.48
N VAL A 389 -19.55 -27.64 15.73
CA VAL A 389 -18.47 -26.74 16.13
C VAL A 389 -18.97 -25.29 16.06
N MET A 390 -18.81 -24.61 17.19
CA MET A 390 -19.14 -23.20 17.38
C MET A 390 -18.07 -22.57 18.27
N SER A 391 -17.72 -21.32 18.05
CA SER A 391 -16.91 -20.56 19.00
C SER A 391 -17.58 -20.50 20.38
N VAL A 392 -16.79 -20.32 21.43
CA VAL A 392 -17.27 -20.20 22.81
C VAL A 392 -16.70 -18.97 23.51
N LEU A 393 -16.83 -17.82 22.84
CA LEU A 393 -16.31 -16.52 23.26
C LEU A 393 -17.16 -15.87 24.36
N THR A 394 -18.43 -16.25 24.45
CA THR A 394 -19.46 -15.68 25.32
C THR A 394 -19.92 -16.68 26.38
N PRO A 395 -20.44 -16.22 27.53
CA PRO A 395 -21.08 -17.10 28.51
C PRO A 395 -22.23 -17.92 27.92
N GLU A 396 -23.05 -17.34 27.05
CA GLU A 396 -24.19 -17.99 26.40
C GLU A 396 -23.73 -19.10 25.44
N GLY A 397 -22.68 -18.84 24.64
CA GLY A 397 -22.07 -19.87 23.79
C GLY A 397 -21.52 -21.04 24.59
N ARG A 398 -20.89 -20.77 25.73
CA ARG A 398 -20.38 -21.80 26.65
C ARG A 398 -21.48 -22.62 27.31
N GLU A 399 -22.60 -21.99 27.66
CA GLU A 399 -23.78 -22.67 28.22
C GLU A 399 -24.40 -23.61 27.18
N SER A 400 -24.53 -23.19 25.92
CA SER A 400 -25.03 -24.02 24.81
C SER A 400 -24.25 -25.34 24.66
N VAL A 401 -22.91 -25.28 24.74
CA VAL A 401 -22.07 -26.48 24.65
C VAL A 401 -22.21 -27.34 25.93
N GLN A 402 -22.36 -26.72 27.10
CA GLN A 402 -22.60 -27.45 28.35
C GLN A 402 -23.88 -28.27 28.29
N GLU A 403 -24.98 -27.68 27.79
CA GLU A 403 -26.26 -28.36 27.65
C GLU A 403 -26.11 -29.64 26.81
N ALA A 404 -25.39 -29.57 25.68
CA ALA A 404 -25.13 -30.72 24.83
C ALA A 404 -24.30 -31.82 25.52
N VAL A 405 -23.30 -31.45 26.33
CA VAL A 405 -22.52 -32.42 27.12
C VAL A 405 -23.36 -33.05 28.25
N ASP A 406 -24.29 -32.29 28.84
CA ASP A 406 -25.18 -32.78 29.89
C ASP A 406 -26.22 -33.79 29.37
N GLU A 407 -26.51 -33.79 28.06
CA GLU A 407 -27.36 -34.80 27.41
C GLU A 407 -26.69 -36.17 27.25
N LEU A 408 -25.36 -36.23 27.27
CA LEU A 408 -24.60 -37.48 27.12
C LEU A 408 -24.95 -38.48 28.23
N SER A 409 -25.27 -39.71 27.85
CA SER A 409 -25.60 -40.78 28.79
C SER A 409 -25.06 -42.14 28.37
N ALA A 410 -24.45 -42.85 29.32
CA ALA A 410 -23.92 -44.20 29.09
C ALA A 410 -25.06 -45.22 28.98
N SER A 411 -25.02 -46.05 27.94
CA SER A 411 -25.97 -47.16 27.74
C SER A 411 -25.30 -48.35 27.04
N GLY A 412 -25.90 -49.54 27.05
CA GLY A 412 -25.23 -50.76 26.55
C GLY A 412 -24.95 -50.72 25.03
N GLY A 413 -23.81 -51.31 24.61
CA GLY A 413 -23.38 -51.53 23.22
C GLY A 413 -23.27 -53.01 22.80
N SER A 414 -23.67 -53.93 23.68
CA SER A 414 -23.73 -55.41 23.52
C SER A 414 -22.44 -56.18 23.19
N ASP A 415 -21.57 -55.76 22.28
CA ASP A 415 -20.26 -56.38 22.04
C ASP A 415 -19.07 -55.41 22.21
N GLU A 416 -17.87 -55.91 21.97
CA GLU A 416 -16.65 -55.13 21.79
C GLU A 416 -16.02 -55.70 20.51
N PRO A 417 -15.54 -54.91 19.51
CA PRO A 417 -15.31 -53.44 19.42
C PRO A 417 -16.54 -52.53 19.25
N GLU A 418 -16.34 -51.19 19.24
CA GLU A 418 -17.37 -50.14 19.03
C GLU A 418 -17.21 -49.39 17.69
N SER A 419 -18.03 -48.38 17.37
CA SER A 419 -18.07 -47.72 16.05
C SER A 419 -17.08 -46.55 15.84
N GLY A 420 -16.01 -46.45 16.61
CA GLY A 420 -15.16 -45.25 16.63
C GLY A 420 -14.54 -44.82 15.30
N TRP A 421 -14.19 -45.75 14.40
CA TRP A 421 -13.69 -45.41 13.06
C TRP A 421 -14.77 -44.79 12.16
N GLU A 422 -16.02 -45.23 12.30
CA GLU A 422 -17.17 -44.62 11.62
C GLU A 422 -17.40 -43.20 12.14
N ALA A 423 -17.37 -43.02 13.46
CA ALA A 423 -17.51 -41.71 14.08
C ALA A 423 -16.47 -40.70 13.56
N LEU A 424 -15.19 -41.08 13.51
CA LEU A 424 -14.13 -40.22 12.95
C LEU A 424 -14.35 -39.87 11.47
N PHE A 425 -14.80 -40.84 10.67
CA PHE A 425 -15.09 -40.59 9.26
C PHE A 425 -16.27 -39.62 9.09
N GLN A 426 -17.33 -39.76 9.89
CA GLN A 426 -18.47 -38.85 9.86
C GLN A 426 -18.10 -37.46 10.36
N ILE A 427 -17.29 -37.35 11.43
CA ILE A 427 -16.80 -36.06 11.92
C ILE A 427 -16.08 -35.29 10.81
N ALA A 428 -15.23 -35.97 10.04
CA ALA A 428 -14.45 -35.35 9.00
C ALA A 428 -15.22 -35.14 7.68
N SER A 429 -16.14 -36.02 7.31
CA SER A 429 -16.75 -36.00 5.96
C SER A 429 -18.23 -35.65 5.91
N GLY A 430 -18.95 -35.77 7.04
CA GLY A 430 -20.42 -35.66 7.10
C GLY A 430 -21.16 -36.80 6.42
N ARG A 431 -20.46 -37.79 5.85
CA ARG A 431 -21.07 -38.91 5.11
C ARG A 431 -21.40 -40.07 6.04
N GLY A 432 -22.68 -40.40 6.19
CA GLY A 432 -23.12 -41.59 6.92
C GLY A 432 -23.14 -42.87 6.06
N THR A 433 -23.53 -43.98 6.68
CA THR A 433 -23.73 -45.31 6.05
C THR A 433 -25.21 -45.64 5.89
N ASP A 434 -25.61 -46.23 4.76
CA ASP A 434 -27.00 -46.61 4.46
C ASP A 434 -27.20 -48.14 4.36
N GLU A 435 -26.23 -48.94 4.80
CA GLU A 435 -26.26 -50.39 4.66
C GLU A 435 -26.88 -51.15 5.86
N GLY A 436 -27.74 -52.14 5.57
CA GLY A 436 -28.39 -52.98 6.60
C GLY A 436 -29.63 -52.34 7.24
N ARG A 437 -29.86 -52.59 8.54
CA ARG A 437 -30.81 -51.80 9.36
C ARG A 437 -30.16 -50.50 9.89
N SER A 438 -28.91 -50.25 9.53
CA SER A 438 -28.04 -49.19 10.05
C SER A 438 -28.05 -47.98 9.11
N SER A 439 -29.20 -47.30 9.00
CA SER A 439 -29.25 -46.00 8.32
C SER A 439 -28.69 -44.94 9.27
N VAL A 440 -27.49 -44.46 8.99
CA VAL A 440 -26.91 -43.29 9.64
C VAL A 440 -26.99 -42.14 8.64
N PRO A 441 -27.83 -41.12 8.89
CA PRO A 441 -27.96 -40.00 7.98
C PRO A 441 -26.62 -39.32 7.73
N ALA A 442 -26.42 -38.78 6.53
CA ALA A 442 -25.39 -37.78 6.34
C ALA A 442 -25.73 -36.58 7.24
N PHE A 443 -24.72 -36.05 7.93
CA PHE A 443 -24.89 -34.91 8.82
C PHE A 443 -24.58 -33.63 8.08
N ASP A 444 -25.53 -32.69 8.15
CA ASP A 444 -25.34 -31.33 7.73
C ASP A 444 -25.18 -30.47 9.00
N PRO A 445 -23.97 -29.93 9.27
CA PRO A 445 -23.75 -29.09 10.44
C PRO A 445 -24.65 -27.85 10.45
N ALA A 446 -25.15 -27.37 9.30
CA ALA A 446 -26.10 -26.28 9.23
C ALA A 446 -27.44 -26.59 9.93
N THR A 447 -27.76 -27.88 10.11
CA THR A 447 -28.99 -28.35 10.76
C THR A 447 -28.78 -28.85 12.19
N ALA A 448 -27.53 -28.91 12.64
CA ALA A 448 -27.18 -29.41 13.96
C ALA A 448 -27.30 -28.33 15.03
N PRO A 449 -27.55 -28.70 16.31
CA PRO A 449 -27.56 -27.75 17.41
C PRO A 449 -26.23 -26.98 17.54
N PRO A 450 -26.26 -25.71 17.96
CA PRO A 450 -27.44 -24.98 18.38
C PRO A 450 -28.21 -24.47 17.15
N GLY A 451 -29.54 -24.58 17.20
CA GLY A 451 -30.39 -24.17 16.09
C GLY A 451 -30.37 -22.65 15.84
N GLU A 452 -30.25 -21.86 16.91
CA GLU A 452 -29.99 -20.42 16.88
C GLU A 452 -28.61 -20.16 17.47
N ILE A 453 -27.76 -19.44 16.73
CA ILE A 453 -26.39 -19.15 17.16
C ILE A 453 -26.42 -18.01 18.18
N PRO A 454 -25.87 -18.18 19.41
CA PRO A 454 -25.77 -17.11 20.38
C PRO A 454 -25.05 -15.87 19.80
N PRO A 455 -25.53 -14.64 20.09
CA PRO A 455 -24.88 -13.43 19.60
C PRO A 455 -23.41 -13.34 20.00
N GLY A 456 -22.54 -13.00 19.06
CA GLY A 456 -21.09 -12.96 19.27
C GLY A 456 -20.37 -14.28 19.02
N GLU A 457 -21.10 -15.37 18.75
CA GLU A 457 -20.51 -16.64 18.32
C GLU A 457 -20.53 -16.84 16.81
N SER A 458 -19.63 -17.71 16.34
CA SER A 458 -19.44 -18.09 14.94
C SER A 458 -19.46 -19.61 14.79
N VAL A 459 -19.94 -20.10 13.65
CA VAL A 459 -19.97 -21.52 13.30
C VAL A 459 -19.28 -21.77 11.97
N GLY A 460 -18.76 -22.97 11.78
CA GLY A 460 -18.11 -23.37 10.54
C GLY A 460 -18.94 -24.33 9.70
N THR A 461 -18.49 -24.61 8.49
CA THR A 461 -19.17 -25.48 7.51
C THR A 461 -18.28 -26.62 7.01
N ILE A 462 -17.04 -26.71 7.48
CA ILE A 462 -16.06 -27.68 7.00
C ILE A 462 -16.27 -29.03 7.71
N GLY A 463 -16.29 -30.11 6.94
CA GLY A 463 -16.50 -31.47 7.46
C GLY A 463 -17.91 -31.72 8.00
N GLY A 464 -18.10 -32.84 8.71
CA GLY A 464 -19.43 -33.26 9.18
C GLY A 464 -19.92 -32.56 10.44
N VAL A 465 -19.00 -31.96 11.20
CA VAL A 465 -19.31 -31.23 12.44
C VAL A 465 -19.23 -29.71 12.29
N GLY A 466 -18.85 -29.21 11.11
CA GLY A 466 -18.81 -27.78 10.81
C GLY A 466 -17.60 -27.04 11.41
N PHE A 467 -16.39 -27.56 11.24
CA PHE A 467 -15.16 -26.84 11.54
C PHE A 467 -15.13 -25.47 10.84
N ARG A 468 -14.61 -24.45 11.54
CA ARG A 468 -14.47 -23.06 11.08
C ARG A 468 -13.29 -22.94 10.14
N THR A 469 -13.45 -22.13 9.10
CA THR A 469 -12.39 -21.80 8.14
C THR A 469 -11.17 -21.25 8.88
N GLY A 470 -9.97 -21.71 8.51
CA GLY A 470 -8.71 -21.28 9.12
C GLY A 470 -8.44 -21.83 10.52
N SER A 471 -9.36 -22.58 11.14
CA SER A 471 -9.10 -23.22 12.44
C SER A 471 -8.16 -24.44 12.31
N LEU A 472 -7.50 -24.81 13.40
CA LEU A 472 -6.91 -26.15 13.56
C LEU A 472 -7.98 -27.15 14.02
N PRO A 473 -8.39 -28.14 13.20
CA PRO A 473 -9.36 -29.15 13.65
C PRO A 473 -8.69 -30.13 14.62
N ILE A 474 -9.23 -30.28 15.82
CA ILE A 474 -8.73 -31.19 16.85
C ILE A 474 -9.89 -32.11 17.26
N VAL A 475 -9.73 -33.42 17.08
CA VAL A 475 -10.70 -34.42 17.54
C VAL A 475 -10.13 -35.12 18.77
N VAL A 476 -10.82 -35.01 19.89
CA VAL A 476 -10.51 -35.71 21.13
C VAL A 476 -11.39 -36.94 21.22
N MET A 477 -10.83 -38.10 20.89
CA MET A 477 -11.53 -39.37 20.87
C MET A 477 -11.37 -40.10 22.21
N ILE A 478 -12.49 -40.37 22.88
CA ILE A 478 -12.54 -40.90 24.25
C ILE A 478 -13.24 -42.24 24.23
N THR A 479 -12.53 -43.32 24.61
CA THR A 479 -13.07 -44.69 24.65
C THR A 479 -12.22 -45.58 25.56
N ASP A 480 -12.76 -46.71 26.01
CA ASP A 480 -12.03 -47.77 26.70
C ASP A 480 -11.84 -49.05 25.86
N VAL A 481 -12.39 -49.09 24.64
CA VAL A 481 -12.46 -50.29 23.78
C VAL A 481 -11.98 -50.00 22.34
N PRO A 482 -11.57 -51.01 21.56
CA PRO A 482 -11.15 -50.83 20.18
C PRO A 482 -12.34 -50.46 19.26
N SER A 483 -12.03 -50.09 18.01
CA SER A 483 -13.05 -49.74 17.00
C SER A 483 -13.21 -50.80 15.90
N HIS A 484 -14.44 -51.07 15.49
CA HIS A 484 -14.79 -51.87 14.34
C HIS A 484 -14.16 -51.31 13.06
N ASN A 485 -13.49 -52.16 12.30
CA ASN A 485 -12.60 -51.75 11.23
C ASN A 485 -13.01 -52.37 9.88
N GLY A 486 -13.64 -51.58 9.02
CA GLY A 486 -14.04 -52.01 7.68
C GLY A 486 -15.36 -52.80 7.67
N THR A 487 -15.45 -53.81 6.82
CA THR A 487 -16.69 -54.58 6.63
C THR A 487 -17.01 -55.47 7.83
N ILE A 488 -18.12 -55.19 8.49
CA ILE A 488 -18.60 -55.93 9.67
C ILE A 488 -19.57 -57.02 9.19
N PRO A 489 -19.39 -58.31 9.57
CA PRO A 489 -20.34 -59.37 9.23
C PRO A 489 -21.73 -59.10 9.83
N GLY A 490 -22.82 -59.29 9.10
CA GLY A 490 -24.18 -59.13 9.67
C GLY A 490 -24.92 -60.47 9.82
N TYR A 491 -26.13 -60.41 10.40
CA TYR A 491 -27.00 -61.59 10.51
C TYR A 491 -27.68 -61.94 9.18
N GLY A 492 -27.65 -63.21 8.78
CA GLY A 492 -28.39 -63.69 7.60
C GLY A 492 -27.82 -63.22 6.26
N TYR A 493 -26.48 -63.21 6.11
CA TYR A 493 -25.74 -62.80 4.91
C TYR A 493 -25.72 -61.29 4.64
N SER A 494 -26.20 -60.44 5.55
CA SER A 494 -25.95 -58.99 5.50
C SER A 494 -24.51 -58.67 5.89
N ARG A 495 -24.06 -57.47 5.53
CA ARG A 495 -22.81 -56.85 5.95
C ARG A 495 -23.11 -55.38 6.23
N ILE A 496 -22.33 -54.77 7.12
CA ILE A 496 -22.30 -53.32 7.30
C ILE A 496 -20.98 -52.85 6.73
N GLU A 497 -21.02 -52.05 5.67
CA GLU A 497 -19.85 -51.30 5.22
C GLU A 497 -19.64 -50.09 6.15
N SER A 498 -18.72 -50.27 7.10
CA SER A 498 -18.13 -49.21 7.89
C SER A 498 -16.76 -48.82 7.30
N PRO A 499 -16.35 -47.55 7.36
CA PRO A 499 -15.00 -47.11 7.06
C PRO A 499 -13.97 -47.90 7.85
N ASN A 500 -12.92 -48.32 7.16
CA ASN A 500 -11.73 -48.82 7.84
C ASN A 500 -10.88 -47.65 8.38
N TYR A 501 -9.93 -47.96 9.24
CA TYR A 501 -9.05 -46.97 9.86
C TYR A 501 -8.31 -46.10 8.82
N GLN A 502 -7.96 -46.63 7.64
CA GLN A 502 -7.29 -45.83 6.60
C GLN A 502 -8.24 -44.78 6.04
N GLN A 503 -9.50 -45.13 5.78
CA GLN A 503 -10.50 -44.19 5.26
C GLN A 503 -10.82 -43.10 6.28
N ALA A 504 -11.03 -43.46 7.55
CA ALA A 504 -11.29 -42.51 8.62
C ALA A 504 -10.12 -41.54 8.82
N LEU A 505 -8.88 -42.06 8.89
CA LEU A 505 -7.69 -41.23 9.08
C LEU A 505 -7.37 -40.38 7.85
N SER A 506 -7.60 -40.89 6.64
CA SER A 506 -7.49 -40.08 5.41
C SER A 506 -8.49 -38.93 5.39
N ALA A 507 -9.71 -39.13 5.90
CA ALA A 507 -10.70 -38.06 6.00
C ALA A 507 -10.25 -36.97 6.99
N VAL A 508 -9.80 -37.36 8.20
CA VAL A 508 -9.32 -36.40 9.21
C VAL A 508 -8.06 -35.66 8.73
N THR A 509 -7.08 -36.38 8.19
CA THR A 509 -5.84 -35.76 7.66
C THR A 509 -6.08 -34.87 6.44
N GLY A 510 -7.08 -35.20 5.61
CA GLY A 510 -7.50 -34.35 4.49
C GLY A 510 -8.06 -32.98 4.92
N LEU A 511 -8.54 -32.86 6.16
CA LEU A 511 -8.91 -31.58 6.77
C LEU A 511 -7.74 -30.88 7.47
N GLY A 512 -6.51 -31.42 7.43
CA GLY A 512 -5.42 -30.98 8.31
C GLY A 512 -5.64 -31.30 9.80
N GLY A 513 -6.65 -32.12 10.12
CA GLY A 513 -7.09 -32.36 11.48
C GLY A 513 -6.13 -33.21 12.31
N ARG A 514 -6.20 -33.02 13.63
CA ARG A 514 -5.39 -33.71 14.63
C ARG A 514 -6.24 -34.62 15.52
N LEU A 515 -5.83 -35.86 15.70
CA LEU A 515 -6.47 -36.77 16.65
C LEU A 515 -5.71 -36.82 17.97
N ILE A 516 -6.40 -36.58 19.08
CA ILE A 516 -5.94 -36.83 20.45
C ILE A 516 -6.73 -38.02 20.99
N GLY A 517 -6.03 -39.00 21.56
CA GLY A 517 -6.66 -40.18 22.14
C GLY A 517 -6.77 -40.12 23.66
N MET A 518 -7.91 -40.52 24.21
CA MET A 518 -8.16 -40.67 25.64
C MET A 518 -8.62 -42.11 25.93
N VAL A 519 -7.72 -42.91 26.49
CA VAL A 519 -7.99 -44.31 26.88
C VAL A 519 -8.57 -44.33 28.30
N ALA A 520 -9.84 -44.67 28.44
CA ALA A 520 -10.59 -44.68 29.69
C ALA A 520 -10.49 -45.99 30.48
N THR A 521 -9.32 -46.64 30.48
CA THR A 521 -9.11 -47.92 31.18
C THR A 521 -7.65 -48.16 31.53
N SER A 522 -7.41 -48.97 32.57
CA SER A 522 -6.07 -49.37 33.02
C SER A 522 -5.43 -50.46 32.13
N ASP A 523 -6.25 -51.28 31.45
CA ASP A 523 -5.82 -52.49 30.73
C ASP A 523 -6.04 -52.43 29.20
N GLY A 524 -6.56 -51.32 28.67
CA GLY A 524 -7.02 -51.15 27.27
C GLY A 524 -5.93 -51.09 26.20
N SER A 525 -5.10 -52.12 26.12
CA SER A 525 -3.98 -52.20 25.17
C SER A 525 -4.41 -52.12 23.70
N GLU A 526 -5.61 -52.58 23.35
CA GLU A 526 -6.16 -52.55 21.99
C GLU A 526 -6.76 -51.19 21.63
N ALA A 527 -7.61 -50.60 22.49
CA ALA A 527 -8.08 -49.21 22.34
C ALA A 527 -6.92 -48.21 22.20
N LYS A 528 -5.87 -48.42 23.02
CA LYS A 528 -4.64 -47.65 22.94
C LYS A 528 -3.92 -47.81 21.60
N ALA A 529 -3.98 -48.98 20.97
CA ALA A 529 -3.34 -49.21 19.67
C ALA A 529 -4.04 -48.42 18.55
N ASP A 530 -5.38 -48.44 18.51
CA ASP A 530 -6.18 -47.68 17.55
C ASP A 530 -5.94 -46.18 17.68
N LEU A 531 -6.05 -45.65 18.91
CA LEU A 531 -5.79 -44.23 19.18
C LEU A 531 -4.33 -43.83 18.89
N THR A 532 -3.37 -44.72 19.12
CA THR A 532 -1.96 -44.48 18.76
C THR A 532 -1.78 -44.44 17.25
N ALA A 533 -2.43 -45.33 16.52
CA ALA A 533 -2.39 -45.31 15.06
C ALA A 533 -2.96 -44.00 14.51
N GLY A 534 -4.06 -43.51 15.08
CA GLY A 534 -4.65 -42.24 14.67
C GLY A 534 -3.78 -41.04 15.02
N ALA A 535 -3.26 -40.95 16.25
CA ALA A 535 -2.34 -39.89 16.65
C ALA A 535 -1.08 -39.83 15.77
N LEU A 536 -0.53 -41.00 15.39
CA LEU A 536 0.61 -41.09 14.48
C LEU A 536 0.25 -40.63 13.05
N ALA A 537 -0.93 -41.01 12.55
CA ALA A 537 -1.37 -40.68 11.20
C ALA A 537 -1.68 -39.19 11.03
N THR A 538 -2.25 -38.55 12.06
CA THR A 538 -2.59 -37.12 12.06
C THR A 538 -1.44 -36.21 12.51
N GLY A 539 -0.26 -36.76 12.80
CA GLY A 539 0.87 -35.96 13.29
C GLY A 539 0.71 -35.42 14.71
N SER A 540 -0.24 -35.92 15.50
CA SER A 540 -0.45 -35.58 16.91
C SER A 540 0.62 -36.24 17.79
N VAL A 541 1.87 -35.87 17.55
CA VAL A 541 3.04 -36.53 18.09
C VAL A 541 4.09 -35.49 18.43
N VAL A 542 4.61 -35.56 19.66
CA VAL A 542 5.57 -34.58 20.16
C VAL A 542 6.88 -35.24 20.59
N PRO A 543 8.00 -34.50 20.64
CA PRO A 543 9.22 -35.01 21.24
C PRO A 543 9.07 -35.14 22.77
N PRO A 544 9.84 -36.01 23.45
CA PRO A 544 9.78 -36.16 24.92
C PRO A 544 10.15 -34.89 25.70
N THR A 545 10.82 -33.95 25.03
CA THR A 545 11.19 -32.62 25.52
C THR A 545 10.00 -31.66 25.58
N ALA A 546 8.89 -31.93 24.89
CA ALA A 546 7.67 -31.12 24.93
C ALA A 546 7.06 -31.01 26.32
N TRP A 547 7.35 -31.96 27.21
CA TRP A 547 6.89 -31.94 28.60
C TRP A 547 7.71 -31.00 29.51
N GLY A 548 8.59 -30.17 28.95
CA GLY A 548 9.39 -29.19 29.68
C GLY A 548 10.60 -29.76 30.44
N PRO A 549 11.43 -28.87 31.04
CA PRO A 549 12.56 -29.23 31.88
C PRO A 549 12.09 -29.80 33.24
N GLU A 550 13.02 -30.33 34.05
CA GLU A 550 12.79 -31.15 35.27
C GLU A 550 11.91 -30.53 36.38
N GLY A 551 11.45 -29.27 36.25
CA GLY A 551 10.56 -28.59 37.21
C GLY A 551 9.12 -28.30 36.74
N MET A 552 8.81 -28.44 35.45
CA MET A 552 7.46 -28.24 34.89
C MET A 552 6.73 -29.56 34.58
N ARG A 553 7.43 -30.69 34.71
CA ARG A 553 6.89 -32.04 34.48
C ARG A 553 6.04 -32.48 35.67
N PRO A 554 4.98 -33.27 35.45
CA PRO A 554 4.32 -34.00 36.52
C PRO A 554 5.35 -34.79 37.35
N PRO A 555 5.28 -34.82 38.69
CA PRO A 555 6.28 -35.50 39.53
C PRO A 555 6.46 -36.99 39.21
N SER A 556 5.46 -37.60 38.59
CA SER A 556 5.42 -38.99 38.15
C SER A 556 5.98 -39.23 36.74
N CYS A 557 6.54 -38.20 36.08
CA CYS A 557 7.06 -38.27 34.70
C CYS A 557 8.53 -37.83 34.60
N ALA A 558 9.44 -38.79 34.42
CA ALA A 558 10.87 -38.49 34.29
C ALA A 558 11.21 -37.84 32.95
N VAL A 559 12.34 -37.12 32.90
CA VAL A 559 12.88 -36.53 31.66
C VAL A 559 13.07 -37.62 30.59
N GLY A 560 12.69 -37.31 29.34
CA GLY A 560 12.79 -38.26 28.24
C GLY A 560 11.64 -39.26 28.15
N GLN A 561 10.62 -39.15 29.00
CA GLN A 561 9.37 -39.94 28.92
C GLN A 561 8.21 -39.14 28.32
N CYS A 562 7.16 -39.85 27.91
CA CYS A 562 5.88 -39.26 27.51
C CYS A 562 4.98 -39.15 28.74
N CYS A 563 4.57 -37.95 29.14
CA CYS A 563 3.72 -37.75 30.34
C CYS A 563 2.24 -38.01 30.06
N THR A 564 1.94 -39.08 29.31
CA THR A 564 0.59 -39.44 28.85
C THR A 564 -0.02 -40.60 29.63
N GLY A 565 0.70 -41.17 30.60
CA GLY A 565 0.14 -42.20 31.48
C GLY A 565 -0.87 -41.61 32.48
N GLU A 566 -1.57 -42.50 33.18
CA GLU A 566 -2.57 -42.13 34.19
C GLU A 566 -2.03 -41.10 35.19
N ASN A 567 -2.80 -40.01 35.40
CA ASN A 567 -2.41 -38.87 36.23
C ASN A 567 -1.04 -38.25 35.86
N GLY A 568 -0.76 -38.17 34.55
CA GLY A 568 0.47 -37.59 34.01
C GLY A 568 1.70 -38.47 34.19
N ARG A 569 1.55 -39.75 34.52
CA ARG A 569 2.68 -40.68 34.72
C ARG A 569 3.51 -40.83 33.45
N GLY A 570 4.82 -40.88 33.60
CA GLY A 570 5.75 -41.09 32.49
C GLY A 570 5.64 -42.50 31.88
N VAL A 571 5.50 -42.54 30.56
CA VAL A 571 5.48 -43.74 29.71
C VAL A 571 6.72 -43.74 28.81
N ALA A 572 7.22 -44.93 28.48
CA ALA A 572 8.35 -45.08 27.56
C ALA A 572 8.01 -44.51 26.17
N THR A 573 9.02 -43.95 25.50
CA THR A 573 8.85 -43.39 24.16
C THR A 573 8.81 -44.49 23.10
N GLY A 574 8.03 -44.29 22.06
CA GLY A 574 8.04 -45.14 20.87
C GLY A 574 8.91 -44.49 19.80
N ASN A 575 10.08 -45.05 19.49
CA ASN A 575 11.02 -44.49 18.51
C ASN A 575 11.39 -43.01 18.75
N GLY A 576 11.54 -42.62 20.03
CA GLY A 576 11.86 -41.23 20.39
C GLY A 576 10.71 -40.24 20.22
N LYS A 577 9.48 -40.73 19.99
CA LYS A 577 8.27 -39.94 19.82
C LYS A 577 7.26 -40.23 20.94
N CYS A 578 6.44 -39.23 21.23
CA CYS A 578 5.33 -39.30 22.16
C CYS A 578 4.00 -39.02 21.44
N PRO A 579 3.29 -40.06 20.98
CA PRO A 579 1.92 -39.91 20.49
C PRO A 579 1.03 -39.33 21.59
N LEU A 580 0.15 -38.40 21.24
CA LEU A 580 -0.78 -37.76 22.17
C LEU A 580 -1.98 -38.68 22.47
N VAL A 581 -1.68 -39.80 23.13
CA VAL A 581 -2.64 -40.78 23.61
C VAL A 581 -2.50 -40.90 25.12
N PHE A 582 -3.49 -40.37 25.82
CA PHE A 582 -3.52 -40.26 27.26
C PHE A 582 -4.31 -41.38 27.88
N GLN A 583 -3.84 -41.86 29.02
CA GLN A 583 -4.52 -42.87 29.81
C GLN A 583 -5.19 -42.19 31.00
N THR A 584 -6.45 -42.52 31.24
CA THR A 584 -7.20 -42.12 32.43
C THR A 584 -7.57 -43.36 33.25
N SER A 585 -8.06 -43.15 34.47
CA SER A 585 -8.56 -44.28 35.27
C SER A 585 -9.80 -44.89 34.63
N SER A 586 -10.16 -46.13 35.00
CA SER A 586 -11.40 -46.78 34.54
C SER A 586 -12.69 -46.07 34.95
N SER A 587 -12.63 -45.11 35.89
CA SER A 587 -13.75 -44.24 36.24
C SER A 587 -13.73 -42.90 35.52
N GLY A 588 -12.82 -42.69 34.57
CA GLY A 588 -12.63 -41.42 33.86
C GLY A 588 -11.97 -40.31 34.68
N THR A 589 -11.55 -40.60 35.93
CA THR A 589 -10.83 -39.64 36.77
C THR A 589 -9.53 -39.23 36.09
N GLY A 590 -9.27 -37.92 36.02
CA GLY A 590 -8.11 -37.33 35.37
C GLY A 590 -8.31 -36.97 33.90
N LEU A 591 -9.49 -37.22 33.33
CA LEU A 591 -9.83 -36.87 31.94
C LEU A 591 -9.64 -35.38 31.65
N ASN A 592 -10.16 -34.51 32.52
CA ASN A 592 -10.07 -33.06 32.33
C ASN A 592 -8.61 -32.56 32.25
N LEU A 593 -7.77 -33.01 33.19
CA LEU A 593 -6.35 -32.67 33.20
C LEU A 593 -5.65 -33.20 31.93
N ALA A 594 -5.97 -34.43 31.53
CA ALA A 594 -5.39 -35.05 30.35
C ALA A 594 -5.76 -34.31 29.06
N VAL A 595 -7.02 -33.91 28.89
CA VAL A 595 -7.51 -33.15 27.72
C VAL A 595 -6.80 -31.80 27.62
N VAL A 596 -6.81 -31.02 28.70
CA VAL A 596 -6.14 -29.71 28.72
C VAL A 596 -4.66 -29.85 28.41
N GLN A 597 -3.98 -30.80 29.07
CA GLN A 597 -2.56 -31.05 28.85
C GLN A 597 -2.26 -31.52 27.41
N ALA A 598 -3.14 -32.34 26.82
CA ALA A 598 -2.99 -32.83 25.46
C ALA A 598 -3.11 -31.70 24.44
N ILE A 599 -4.11 -30.84 24.58
CA ILE A 599 -4.35 -29.72 23.66
C ILE A 599 -3.23 -28.70 23.79
N LYS A 600 -2.84 -28.30 25.01
CA LYS A 600 -1.70 -27.36 25.19
C LYS A 600 -0.42 -27.88 24.55
N VAL A 601 -0.07 -29.15 24.78
CA VAL A 601 1.14 -29.71 24.17
C VAL A 601 1.00 -29.90 22.67
N LEU A 602 -0.20 -30.14 22.16
CA LEU A 602 -0.46 -30.15 20.73
C LEU A 602 -0.20 -28.76 20.13
N THR A 603 -0.79 -27.72 20.69
CA THR A 603 -0.72 -26.36 20.13
C THR A 603 0.61 -25.65 20.39
N THR A 604 1.47 -26.18 21.26
CA THR A 604 2.82 -25.63 21.50
C THR A 604 3.94 -26.45 20.88
N TYR A 605 3.79 -27.78 20.77
CA TYR A 605 4.92 -28.67 20.45
C TYR A 605 4.69 -29.64 19.30
N VAL A 606 3.53 -29.62 18.65
CA VAL A 606 3.40 -30.25 17.32
C VAL A 606 3.94 -29.27 16.29
N THR A 607 4.89 -29.73 15.49
CA THR A 607 5.47 -28.90 14.43
C THR A 607 4.50 -28.72 13.28
N LEU A 608 4.49 -27.54 12.68
CA LEU A 608 3.74 -27.19 11.48
C LEU A 608 4.71 -26.78 10.37
N ASP A 609 4.34 -27.05 9.12
CA ASP A 609 4.97 -26.39 7.98
C ASP A 609 4.27 -25.04 7.77
N ILE A 610 5.00 -23.93 7.90
CA ILE A 610 4.46 -22.56 7.86
C ILE A 610 4.68 -21.99 6.46
N SER A 611 3.60 -21.67 5.75
CA SER A 611 3.63 -21.09 4.41
C SER A 611 2.83 -19.78 4.37
N ALA A 612 3.19 -18.88 3.47
CA ALA A 612 2.43 -17.66 3.19
C ALA A 612 1.86 -17.71 1.77
N ALA A 613 0.66 -17.18 1.60
CA ALA A 613 0.05 -16.96 0.29
C ALA A 613 -0.64 -15.61 0.28
N ALA A 614 -0.60 -14.93 -0.87
CA ALA A 614 -1.39 -13.74 -1.09
C ALA A 614 -2.82 -14.12 -1.46
N ALA A 615 -3.79 -13.40 -0.91
CA ALA A 615 -5.22 -13.51 -1.20
C ALA A 615 -5.76 -12.12 -1.52
N ASP A 616 -6.46 -12.02 -2.63
CA ASP A 616 -7.03 -10.78 -3.13
C ASP A 616 -8.13 -10.23 -2.22
N ASP A 617 -8.31 -8.91 -2.20
CA ASP A 617 -9.48 -8.28 -1.59
C ASP A 617 -10.57 -8.11 -2.65
N GLU A 618 -11.51 -9.06 -2.67
CA GLU A 618 -12.63 -9.11 -3.63
C GLU A 618 -13.59 -7.89 -3.58
N THR A 619 -13.33 -6.92 -2.69
CA THR A 619 -14.10 -5.67 -2.61
C THR A 619 -13.61 -4.60 -3.58
N ASP A 620 -12.37 -4.69 -4.06
CA ASP A 620 -11.85 -3.78 -5.08
C ASP A 620 -12.10 -4.32 -6.50
N THR A 621 -11.71 -3.55 -7.53
CA THR A 621 -12.03 -3.87 -8.93
C THR A 621 -10.93 -4.64 -9.65
N VAL A 622 -9.76 -4.80 -9.02
CA VAL A 622 -8.54 -5.32 -9.65
C VAL A 622 -7.97 -6.40 -8.76
N ASP A 623 -7.79 -7.61 -9.31
CA ASP A 623 -7.05 -8.66 -8.60
C ASP A 623 -5.61 -8.20 -8.31
N ALA A 624 -5.39 -7.67 -7.12
CA ALA A 624 -4.15 -7.02 -6.71
C ALA A 624 -3.02 -8.04 -6.62
N VAL A 625 -3.33 -9.29 -6.27
CA VAL A 625 -2.38 -10.40 -6.27
C VAL A 625 -1.86 -10.65 -7.69
N SER A 626 -2.77 -10.74 -8.66
CA SER A 626 -2.39 -10.92 -10.06
C SER A 626 -1.78 -9.67 -10.69
N ALA A 627 -2.17 -8.47 -10.26
CA ALA A 627 -1.69 -7.21 -10.85
C ALA A 627 -0.31 -6.81 -10.34
N PHE A 628 -0.06 -6.93 -9.03
CA PHE A 628 1.07 -6.26 -8.38
C PHE A 628 2.04 -7.18 -7.67
N ILE A 629 1.68 -8.42 -7.31
CA ILE A 629 2.60 -9.33 -6.59
C ILE A 629 3.38 -10.20 -7.59
N ASP A 630 4.72 -10.25 -7.45
CA ASP A 630 5.58 -11.23 -8.13
C ASP A 630 5.64 -12.54 -7.34
N ARG A 631 6.09 -12.46 -6.08
CA ARG A 631 6.30 -13.64 -5.22
C ARG A 631 6.36 -13.29 -3.74
N VAL A 632 6.16 -14.30 -2.91
CA VAL A 632 6.32 -14.26 -1.44
C VAL A 632 7.39 -15.29 -1.05
N ILE A 633 8.41 -14.86 -0.30
CA ILE A 633 9.60 -15.68 0.01
C ILE A 633 9.74 -15.88 1.51
N ALA A 634 9.92 -17.11 1.96
CA ALA A 634 10.26 -17.41 3.35
C ALA A 634 11.68 -16.91 3.69
N ASN A 635 11.78 -15.83 4.47
CA ASN A 635 13.05 -15.20 4.82
C ASN A 635 13.58 -15.71 6.17
N ASN A 636 14.49 -16.68 6.13
CA ASN A 636 15.14 -17.23 7.33
C ASN A 636 16.41 -16.48 7.77
N LEU A 637 16.72 -15.36 7.11
CA LEU A 637 17.87 -14.50 7.39
C LEU A 637 17.45 -13.12 7.90
N ALA A 638 16.15 -12.83 7.96
CA ALA A 638 15.61 -11.57 8.45
C ALA A 638 16.09 -11.27 9.89
N PRO A 639 16.35 -9.99 10.22
CA PRO A 639 16.75 -9.57 11.56
C PRO A 639 15.60 -9.73 12.57
N GLU A 640 15.88 -9.46 13.86
CA GLU A 640 14.85 -9.41 14.89
C GLU A 640 13.69 -8.48 14.47
N PRO A 641 12.42 -8.85 14.72
CA PRO A 641 11.95 -9.92 15.61
C PRO A 641 11.92 -11.34 14.98
N CYS A 642 12.38 -11.50 13.75
CA CYS A 642 12.30 -12.76 13.01
C CYS A 642 13.24 -13.83 13.59
N THR A 643 12.75 -15.07 13.71
CA THR A 643 13.57 -16.19 14.15
C THR A 643 14.47 -16.68 13.02
N SER A 644 15.75 -16.33 13.08
CA SER A 644 16.74 -16.74 12.09
C SER A 644 17.10 -18.24 12.14
N GLY A 645 17.54 -18.79 11.00
CA GLY A 645 18.10 -20.15 10.91
C GLY A 645 17.07 -21.29 10.86
N LEU A 646 15.78 -20.96 10.77
CA LEU A 646 14.73 -21.93 10.48
C LEU A 646 14.96 -22.58 9.10
N ARG A 647 14.55 -23.85 8.96
CA ARG A 647 14.68 -24.58 7.71
C ARG A 647 13.60 -24.12 6.73
N VAL A 648 14.00 -23.59 5.58
CA VAL A 648 13.09 -23.26 4.48
C VAL A 648 13.11 -24.34 3.42
N VAL A 649 11.98 -24.54 2.76
CA VAL A 649 11.79 -25.44 1.63
C VAL A 649 10.92 -24.75 0.59
N ASP A 650 11.15 -25.13 -0.66
CA ASP A 650 10.27 -24.81 -1.79
C ASP A 650 9.26 -25.96 -1.91
N LYS A 651 8.00 -25.70 -1.52
CA LYS A 651 6.95 -26.72 -1.47
C LYS A 651 6.20 -26.85 -2.80
N ASN A 652 6.06 -25.76 -3.53
CA ASN A 652 5.35 -25.70 -4.81
C ASN A 652 6.25 -26.02 -6.04
N LEU A 653 7.57 -26.13 -5.82
CA LEU A 653 8.62 -26.42 -6.80
C LEU A 653 8.83 -25.32 -7.86
N ASP A 654 8.58 -24.06 -7.52
CA ASP A 654 8.80 -22.90 -8.39
C ASP A 654 10.22 -22.31 -8.30
N SER A 655 11.11 -22.95 -7.55
CA SER A 655 12.49 -22.51 -7.21
C SER A 655 12.57 -21.35 -6.22
N VAL A 656 11.46 -20.97 -5.59
CA VAL A 656 11.38 -20.01 -4.50
C VAL A 656 11.04 -20.75 -3.21
N ALA A 657 11.79 -20.48 -2.14
CA ALA A 657 11.45 -21.07 -0.86
C ALA A 657 10.26 -20.32 -0.25
N ASP A 658 9.12 -20.99 -0.12
CA ASP A 658 7.83 -20.42 0.29
C ASP A 658 7.36 -20.93 1.66
N THR A 659 8.08 -21.90 2.23
CA THR A 659 7.63 -22.64 3.42
C THR A 659 8.76 -22.82 4.44
N PHE A 660 8.51 -22.46 5.70
CA PHE A 660 9.32 -22.90 6.83
C PHE A 660 8.88 -24.29 7.28
N ALA A 661 9.78 -25.27 7.25
CA ALA A 661 9.44 -26.66 7.53
C ALA A 661 9.67 -27.04 9.00
N ASN A 662 8.72 -27.78 9.58
CA ASN A 662 8.80 -28.35 10.94
C ASN A 662 9.02 -27.31 12.06
N VAL A 663 8.27 -26.22 12.04
CA VAL A 663 8.34 -25.12 13.03
C VAL A 663 7.44 -25.45 14.22
N PHE A 664 7.94 -25.32 15.45
CA PHE A 664 7.09 -25.33 16.64
C PHE A 664 6.34 -24.00 16.72
N PRO A 665 5.03 -23.95 17.05
CA PRO A 665 4.31 -22.71 17.31
C PRO A 665 5.00 -21.84 18.37
N GLY A 666 5.02 -20.52 18.17
CA GLY A 666 5.67 -19.56 19.07
C GLY A 666 6.61 -18.55 18.41
N PRO A 667 7.64 -18.95 17.63
CA PRO A 667 8.57 -18.02 17.00
C PRO A 667 7.87 -17.13 15.99
N THR A 668 8.38 -15.90 15.84
CA THR A 668 8.01 -15.03 14.72
C THR A 668 8.76 -15.48 13.47
N VAL A 669 8.03 -15.62 12.35
CA VAL A 669 8.59 -15.91 11.02
C VAL A 669 8.38 -14.71 10.12
N CYS A 670 9.21 -14.57 9.09
CA CYS A 670 9.14 -13.44 8.19
C CYS A 670 9.10 -13.86 6.73
N PHE A 671 8.32 -13.13 5.95
CA PHE A 671 8.17 -13.33 4.53
C PHE A 671 8.51 -12.05 3.78
N ASP A 672 9.36 -12.14 2.77
CA ASP A 672 9.63 -11.04 1.85
C ASP A 672 8.53 -11.03 0.79
N VAL A 673 7.85 -9.91 0.63
CA VAL A 673 6.88 -9.66 -0.45
C VAL A 673 7.59 -8.82 -1.51
N LEU A 674 7.59 -9.33 -2.74
CA LEU A 674 8.17 -8.65 -3.89
C LEU A 674 7.04 -8.22 -4.82
N PRO A 675 6.82 -6.90 -5.00
CA PRO A 675 5.96 -6.41 -6.07
C PRO A 675 6.60 -6.64 -7.45
N LYS A 676 5.78 -6.64 -8.50
CA LYS A 676 6.22 -6.56 -9.90
C LYS A 676 5.83 -5.22 -10.50
N ILE A 677 6.49 -4.86 -11.60
CA ILE A 677 6.17 -3.70 -12.43
C ILE A 677 4.68 -3.74 -12.80
N ASN A 678 3.97 -2.65 -12.48
CA ASN A 678 2.58 -2.48 -12.85
C ASN A 678 2.47 -2.29 -14.37
N VAL A 679 1.80 -3.22 -15.04
CA VAL A 679 1.49 -3.13 -16.48
C VAL A 679 -0.01 -3.26 -16.74
N SER A 680 -0.82 -3.26 -15.67
CA SER A 680 -2.23 -3.63 -15.71
C SER A 680 -3.15 -2.44 -15.42
N VAL A 681 -2.71 -1.53 -14.54
CA VAL A 681 -3.50 -0.40 -14.09
C VAL A 681 -2.78 0.90 -14.51
N PRO A 682 -3.28 1.62 -15.53
CA PRO A 682 -2.76 2.92 -15.88
C PRO A 682 -3.08 3.96 -14.79
N PRO A 683 -2.32 5.07 -14.72
CA PRO A 683 -2.60 6.14 -13.78
C PRO A 683 -3.90 6.88 -14.16
N THR A 684 -4.39 7.68 -13.22
CA THR A 684 -5.55 8.58 -13.35
C THR A 684 -5.19 9.94 -12.77
N THR A 685 -6.05 10.94 -12.84
CA THR A 685 -5.80 12.26 -12.22
C THR A 685 -5.83 12.22 -10.69
N GLU A 686 -6.38 11.16 -10.10
CA GLU A 686 -6.35 10.90 -8.65
C GLU A 686 -5.54 9.62 -8.38
N PRO A 687 -4.86 9.51 -7.22
CA PRO A 687 -4.19 8.28 -6.81
C PRO A 687 -5.18 7.10 -6.68
N GLN A 688 -4.74 5.89 -7.03
CA GLN A 688 -5.56 4.68 -6.92
C GLN A 688 -4.95 3.68 -5.95
N VAL A 689 -5.75 3.23 -4.98
CA VAL A 689 -5.33 2.26 -3.95
C VAL A 689 -6.02 0.91 -4.14
N PHE A 690 -5.22 -0.16 -4.14
CA PHE A 690 -5.68 -1.55 -4.19
C PHE A 690 -5.15 -2.33 -2.99
N THR A 691 -5.86 -3.38 -2.57
CA THR A 691 -5.47 -4.11 -1.36
C THR A 691 -5.41 -5.62 -1.56
N ALA A 692 -4.47 -6.25 -0.86
CA ALA A 692 -4.40 -7.70 -0.77
C ALA A 692 -4.08 -8.14 0.67
N ASN A 693 -4.21 -9.43 0.93
CA ASN A 693 -3.89 -10.03 2.23
C ASN A 693 -2.78 -11.07 2.08
N ILE A 694 -1.74 -10.98 2.90
CA ILE A 694 -0.78 -12.07 3.10
C ILE A 694 -1.29 -12.96 4.23
N VAL A 695 -1.70 -14.18 3.87
CA VAL A 695 -2.27 -15.17 4.77
C VAL A 695 -1.20 -16.21 5.10
N VAL A 696 -0.78 -16.25 6.37
CA VAL A 696 0.16 -17.25 6.88
C VAL A 696 -0.61 -18.45 7.43
N THR A 697 -0.26 -19.63 6.95
CA THR A 697 -0.92 -20.89 7.27
C THR A 697 0.04 -21.94 7.84
N GLY A 698 -0.44 -22.72 8.81
CA GLY A 698 0.17 -23.95 9.28
C GLY A 698 -0.38 -25.15 8.52
N ASP A 699 0.52 -25.97 7.98
CA ASP A 699 0.26 -27.13 7.13
C ASP A 699 -0.62 -26.84 5.89
N GLY A 700 -0.76 -25.58 5.50
CA GLY A 700 -1.64 -25.12 4.42
C GLY A 700 -3.13 -25.11 4.76
N VAL A 701 -3.51 -25.24 6.05
CA VAL A 701 -4.92 -25.28 6.47
C VAL A 701 -5.23 -24.27 7.57
N THR A 702 -4.45 -24.26 8.65
CA THR A 702 -4.72 -23.42 9.81
C THR A 702 -4.18 -22.02 9.59
N THR A 703 -5.03 -21.01 9.54
CA THR A 703 -4.62 -19.61 9.49
C THR A 703 -3.99 -19.23 10.83
N LEU A 704 -2.75 -18.75 10.80
CA LEU A 704 -2.00 -18.33 11.99
C LEU A 704 -2.01 -16.82 12.14
N SER A 705 -1.83 -16.10 11.03
CA SER A 705 -1.83 -14.64 10.98
C SER A 705 -2.18 -14.17 9.57
N THR A 706 -2.78 -12.99 9.47
CA THR A 706 -3.09 -12.32 8.21
C THR A 706 -2.65 -10.87 8.34
N ARG A 707 -2.02 -10.32 7.30
CA ARG A 707 -1.66 -8.90 7.18
C ARG A 707 -2.21 -8.34 5.88
N LYS A 708 -2.77 -7.14 5.94
CA LYS A 708 -3.17 -6.39 4.74
C LYS A 708 -1.95 -5.70 4.14
N ILE A 709 -1.90 -5.61 2.83
CA ILE A 709 -0.91 -4.84 2.06
C ILE A 709 -1.66 -3.94 1.08
N PHE A 710 -1.10 -2.76 0.83
CA PHE A 710 -1.65 -1.72 -0.03
C PHE A 710 -0.73 -1.53 -1.24
N PHE A 711 -1.35 -1.34 -2.40
CA PHE A 711 -0.67 -1.01 -3.65
C PHE A 711 -1.21 0.32 -4.14
N LEU A 712 -0.33 1.31 -4.21
CA LEU A 712 -0.65 2.66 -4.64
C LEU A 712 -0.16 2.88 -6.06
N VAL A 713 -1.09 3.11 -6.98
CA VAL A 713 -0.77 3.62 -8.31
C VAL A 713 -0.84 5.14 -8.23
N PRO A 714 0.29 5.86 -8.36
CA PRO A 714 0.30 7.31 -8.32
C PRO A 714 -0.53 7.90 -9.48
N PRO A 715 -1.00 9.14 -9.34
CA PRO A 715 -1.71 9.83 -10.40
C PRO A 715 -0.81 10.11 -11.61
N GLU A 716 -1.44 10.55 -12.70
CA GLU A 716 -0.78 11.11 -13.87
C GLU A 716 -0.68 12.61 -13.68
N ILE A 717 0.53 13.10 -13.43
CA ILE A 717 0.84 14.53 -13.39
C ILE A 717 1.13 14.97 -14.84
N PRO A 718 0.43 15.99 -15.37
CA PRO A 718 0.77 16.55 -16.67
C PRO A 718 2.24 17.00 -16.73
N GLU A 719 2.92 16.79 -17.85
CA GLU A 719 4.26 17.38 -18.01
C GLU A 719 4.12 18.90 -18.06
N LEU A 720 4.96 19.60 -17.28
CA LEU A 720 5.06 21.06 -17.29
C LEU A 720 5.20 21.59 -18.73
N PRO A 721 4.56 22.73 -19.06
CA PRO A 721 4.77 23.39 -20.34
C PRO A 721 6.25 23.83 -20.44
N ILE A 722 7.05 23.08 -21.21
CA ILE A 722 8.44 23.44 -21.46
C ILE A 722 8.47 24.43 -22.64
N ASP A 723 8.85 25.68 -22.37
CA ASP A 723 9.25 26.65 -23.41
C ASP A 723 10.78 26.66 -23.64
#